data_AF-A0A9E2Q7U1-F1
#
_entry.id   AF-A0A9E2Q7U1-F1
#
_cell.length_a   1.000
_cell.length_b   1.000
_cell.length_c   1.000
_cell.angle_alpha   90.00
_cell.angle_beta   90.00
_cell.angle_gamma   90.00
#
_symmetry.space_group_name_H-M   'P 1'
#
loop_
_entity.id
_entity.type
_entity.pdbx_description
1 polymer ?
#
loop_
_entity_poly.entity_id
_entity_poly.type
_entity_poly.pdbx_seq_one_letter_code
_entity_poly.pdbx_strand_id
1 'polypeptide(L)'
;MSDFQGVKGMLSMLSKRSLIVIVALAVVCAMVAVPLFGSAARKAQGANGVKDFTILQTNDEHSNVYPYDLAFDYPGNPTTGAFSRVAKTMGDIKAAKLAAGEPVLTLSSGDWSQGTLFSWLETGAAPELFLFQQMGYDAVTLGNHDIELGPQYLEAELAAAKAAGVNLPVLSSNITFSNYPPAPGDADEGLYAFYRNTETAGLYIQRYATKVLSPGLKVGMFGLLGVDAEAVAPGAAPLTFGNVPGDPEDPMSFVNRVITAQNMVDTLRTTESCDVVVCLSHMGTYEEKQLADYVPGIDVIMGGHSHDLIYPAIIQGPGSTIIVQAKANAEYLGELELQYDPGVASGPKVTVRNSRAIHMDQSVGTDAGIDGIVNGFVAAINGALGFDCLGPYAETDLFGDGGFSLTNGPSMSETNIGDLITDTYLAMVNQLQPPPTAPTRLAFGPDGFIRAGVVKGAAGIFSFYDLYRTLPLGGSPYDLTTPGYPLVSFYLFGAEIQGVMNMVLDMNRSDFFLQVSGMKYSYDPNAAEGDKIKSLTVDNGAGAYEPIQPATLYKLATDYGAGSFLVSFGLYPRDNAGAQVLPTPTEPDPMKGFIVYQDPPANTVELKAWQALTTVVANFPDLDGDFLPNIPPTYSTTQGRITRLNSVPTITTLSPAGKTAGDAGFTLTVNGTNFVAGSKVRWNGADLTTTYVSATRLTATVPAADIANVGTADVTVFNPAPGGGISNVKTFTVNAPRPADNSTWYLAEGSTAWGFDCYISIENPNNEAVTASIGYMTDSGQVDAGEVNLPANSQTTVNPRDTLWDTDFSTKVECKEGKTIAVDRTMTWAPPGAGAGVAGDGHCSIGVTSPATNWYLAEGSSAWGFECWLLIQNPNATEATCQVAYMIEGANPKVFEKKIPANSRKTYNMASDIGAADASIMVESDIPVIPERAMYRNNRQMGHDSIGTAAPALSYYLAEGTTDHGFTAYVLVQNPNPTDTDVTITYMTSSGAVPQAPFTMPSTSRKTIRVNDVMPGTDFSTQVTGSQPIIAERAMYWGEGTEAGEASHGSIGLAAPHTTFYLPDGRAGDGYETYTLVMNPNATEVTVEISYLTPDGKGNVTFEEMITANSRKTFSMADKGISGRAAVMVTCKTSDKKIMVERAMYWNSRGAGTDTIGGYDN
;
A
#
# COMPACT_ATOMS: atom_id res chain seq x y z
N MET A 1 55.44 26.09 23.00
CA MET A 1 56.62 25.26 22.66
C MET A 1 56.04 23.96 22.15
N SER A 2 56.26 23.44 20.94
CA SER A 2 57.14 23.71 19.78
C SER A 2 56.86 22.43 18.94
N ASP A 3 56.42 22.43 17.69
CA ASP A 3 56.93 23.07 16.48
C ASP A 3 55.81 23.07 15.40
N PHE A 4 55.53 24.13 14.64
CA PHE A 4 56.28 24.70 13.48
C PHE A 4 56.44 23.66 12.33
N GLN A 5 56.20 23.88 11.03
CA GLN A 5 55.91 25.02 10.12
C GLN A 5 55.60 24.45 8.72
N GLY A 6 55.04 25.28 7.82
CA GLY A 6 55.05 25.03 6.36
C GLY A 6 54.10 25.91 5.53
N VAL A 7 54.19 27.26 5.60
CA VAL A 7 54.81 28.17 4.58
C VAL A 7 53.88 28.47 3.37
N LYS A 8 53.18 29.64 3.30
CA LYS A 8 53.55 30.93 2.63
C LYS A 8 54.11 30.74 1.19
N GLY A 9 53.69 31.38 0.11
CA GLY A 9 52.82 32.53 -0.18
C GLY A 9 53.16 33.07 -1.59
N MET A 10 52.46 34.15 -2.00
CA MET A 10 52.79 35.12 -3.07
C MET A 10 52.55 34.71 -4.54
N LEU A 11 51.51 35.26 -5.19
CA LEU A 11 51.51 36.52 -6.00
C LEU A 11 52.22 36.40 -7.35
N SER A 12 51.47 36.41 -8.47
CA SER A 12 51.48 37.54 -9.43
C SER A 12 50.68 37.28 -10.73
N MET A 13 49.81 38.26 -11.02
CA MET A 13 49.53 38.90 -12.32
C MET A 13 48.93 38.13 -13.52
N LEU A 14 47.69 38.57 -13.83
CA LEU A 14 47.23 39.12 -15.11
C LEU A 14 47.10 38.20 -16.35
N SER A 15 45.82 37.93 -16.64
CA SER A 15 45.10 38.30 -17.88
C SER A 15 44.51 37.16 -18.72
N LYS A 16 43.17 37.13 -18.67
CA LYS A 16 42.20 36.93 -19.77
C LYS A 16 42.46 35.82 -20.79
N ARG A 17 41.65 34.77 -20.66
CA ARG A 17 40.81 34.05 -21.67
C ARG A 17 40.50 32.69 -21.03
N SER A 18 39.28 32.24 -20.76
CA SER A 18 37.96 32.54 -21.28
C SER A 18 36.91 32.01 -20.28
N LEU A 19 35.74 32.65 -20.25
CA LEU A 19 34.42 31.98 -20.16
C LEU A 19 34.25 30.90 -19.06
N ILE A 20 33.75 31.32 -17.89
CA ILE A 20 32.73 30.69 -17.01
C ILE A 20 32.89 31.32 -15.62
N VAL A 21 32.22 32.46 -15.46
CA VAL A 21 31.71 32.99 -14.20
C VAL A 21 30.22 32.90 -14.37
N ILE A 22 29.50 32.34 -13.39
CA ILE A 22 28.19 32.77 -12.87
C ILE A 22 27.71 31.64 -11.93
N VAL A 23 27.14 32.04 -10.78
CA VAL A 23 26.58 31.23 -9.69
C VAL A 23 27.57 30.77 -8.62
N ALA A 24 27.90 31.66 -7.67
CA ALA A 24 27.91 31.38 -6.22
C ALA A 24 28.65 32.50 -5.47
N LEU A 25 28.03 33.69 -5.31
CA LEU A 25 28.26 34.60 -4.17
C LEU A 25 27.31 35.80 -4.25
N ALA A 26 26.05 35.61 -3.84
CA ALA A 26 25.10 36.71 -3.62
C ALA A 26 23.95 36.28 -2.67
N VAL A 27 24.26 35.64 -1.53
CA VAL A 27 23.23 35.10 -0.60
C VAL A 27 23.37 35.58 0.86
N VAL A 28 24.28 36.49 1.22
CA VAL A 28 24.55 36.77 2.67
C VAL A 28 24.11 38.15 3.19
N CYS A 29 23.51 39.05 2.40
CA CYS A 29 23.06 40.35 2.95
C CYS A 29 21.79 40.87 2.29
N ALA A 30 20.61 40.47 2.79
CA ALA A 30 19.38 41.29 2.87
C ALA A 30 18.15 40.42 3.22
N MET A 31 17.77 40.29 4.50
CA MET A 31 16.38 39.97 4.90
C MET A 31 16.07 40.50 6.32
N VAL A 32 15.95 41.83 6.45
CA VAL A 32 15.02 42.49 7.39
C VAL A 32 14.44 43.70 6.64
N ALA A 33 13.11 43.84 6.68
CA ALA A 33 12.25 44.92 6.15
C ALA A 33 11.66 44.77 4.71
N VAL A 34 10.42 44.28 4.70
CA VAL A 34 9.30 44.35 3.72
C VAL A 34 9.13 45.80 3.20
N PRO A 35 8.70 46.12 1.93
CA PRO A 35 7.47 45.61 1.30
C PRO A 35 7.40 45.49 -0.25
N LEU A 36 6.31 44.84 -0.71
CA LEU A 36 5.66 44.96 -2.02
C LEU A 36 6.43 44.44 -3.25
N PHE A 37 6.07 43.23 -3.71
CA PHE A 37 5.62 42.90 -5.07
C PHE A 37 5.48 41.37 -5.17
N GLY A 38 4.55 40.83 -4.39
CA GLY A 38 4.05 39.48 -4.58
C GLY A 38 2.66 39.57 -5.19
N SER A 39 2.57 39.72 -6.51
CA SER A 39 1.38 39.29 -7.25
C SER A 39 1.39 37.77 -7.32
N ALA A 40 1.29 37.13 -6.15
CA ALA A 40 0.80 35.77 -6.04
C ALA A 40 -0.71 35.85 -6.26
N ALA A 41 -1.21 34.96 -7.09
CA ALA A 41 -2.60 34.87 -7.44
C ALA A 41 -3.50 35.02 -6.20
N ARG A 42 -4.28 36.10 -6.15
CA ARG A 42 -5.59 36.04 -5.51
C ARG A 42 -6.37 34.96 -6.27
N LYS A 43 -6.30 33.70 -5.84
CA LYS A 43 -7.43 32.81 -6.05
C LYS A 43 -8.54 33.43 -5.22
N ALA A 44 -9.51 34.02 -5.91
CA ALA A 44 -10.67 34.59 -5.29
C ALA A 44 -11.37 33.51 -4.46
N GLN A 45 -11.45 33.70 -3.13
CA GLN A 45 -12.66 33.29 -2.43
C GLN A 45 -13.82 33.98 -3.17
N GLY A 46 -14.61 33.24 -3.96
CA GLY A 46 -15.74 33.84 -4.67
C GLY A 46 -16.09 33.33 -6.07
N ALA A 47 -15.64 32.16 -6.50
CA ALA A 47 -16.33 31.45 -7.58
C ALA A 47 -17.01 30.21 -6.99
N ASN A 48 -18.35 30.17 -7.02
CA ASN A 48 -19.21 29.03 -6.70
C ASN A 48 -19.35 28.54 -5.23
N GLY A 49 -18.80 29.25 -4.23
CA GLY A 49 -19.05 28.94 -2.81
C GLY A 49 -18.01 28.04 -2.13
N VAL A 50 -16.92 27.70 -2.83
CA VAL A 50 -15.76 26.94 -2.31
C VAL A 50 -15.09 27.66 -1.12
N LYS A 51 -14.69 26.90 -0.09
CA LYS A 51 -14.10 27.39 1.17
C LYS A 51 -12.83 26.63 1.54
N ASP A 52 -11.76 27.36 1.82
CA ASP A 52 -10.54 26.80 2.39
C ASP A 52 -10.63 26.83 3.93
N PHE A 53 -10.13 25.80 4.60
CA PHE A 53 -9.98 25.73 6.06
C PHE A 53 -8.81 24.81 6.43
N THR A 54 -8.29 24.93 7.65
CA THR A 54 -7.22 24.07 8.18
C THR A 54 -7.69 23.34 9.43
N ILE A 55 -7.30 22.08 9.60
CA ILE A 55 -7.37 21.36 10.86
C ILE A 55 -5.96 21.13 11.38
N LEU A 56 -5.73 21.44 12.66
CA LEU A 56 -4.53 21.09 13.41
C LEU A 56 -4.86 19.93 14.35
N GLN A 57 -3.97 18.95 14.42
CA GLN A 57 -4.20 17.72 15.19
C GLN A 57 -3.02 17.38 16.09
N THR A 58 -3.34 16.94 17.31
CA THR A 58 -2.50 16.10 18.16
C THR A 58 -3.26 14.83 18.56
N ASN A 59 -2.57 13.82 19.08
CA ASN A 59 -3.13 12.58 19.60
C ASN A 59 -2.07 11.88 20.46
N ASP A 60 -2.51 11.01 21.37
CA ASP A 60 -1.64 10.19 22.22
C ASP A 60 -0.60 11.06 22.96
N GLU A 61 -1.04 12.18 23.55
CA GLU A 61 -0.13 13.11 24.20
C GLU A 61 0.56 12.48 25.43
N HIS A 62 -0.07 11.49 26.07
CA HIS A 62 0.48 10.71 27.18
C HIS A 62 1.12 11.58 28.27
N SER A 63 0.45 12.68 28.60
CA SER A 63 0.91 13.65 29.59
C SER A 63 2.30 14.27 29.29
N ASN A 64 2.76 14.28 28.03
CA ASN A 64 4.02 14.93 27.60
C ASN A 64 3.86 16.46 27.47
N VAL A 65 3.46 17.07 28.58
CA VAL A 65 3.27 18.52 28.72
C VAL A 65 4.59 19.29 28.59
N TYR A 66 5.68 18.67 29.07
CA TYR A 66 7.04 19.21 29.09
C TYR A 66 7.92 18.57 28.00
N PRO A 67 8.98 19.23 27.49
CA PRO A 67 9.87 18.63 26.50
C PRO A 67 10.47 17.31 26.99
N TYR A 68 10.53 16.34 26.09
CA TYR A 68 11.17 15.05 26.35
C TYR A 68 12.69 15.23 26.35
N ASP A 69 13.32 15.16 27.53
CA ASP A 69 14.77 15.04 27.75
C ASP A 69 15.09 14.49 29.15
N LEU A 70 16.36 14.13 29.42
CA LEU A 70 16.86 14.04 30.79
C LEU A 70 16.82 15.45 31.40
N ALA A 71 16.23 15.59 32.59
CA ALA A 71 16.01 16.89 33.24
C ALA A 71 17.29 17.72 33.49
N PHE A 72 18.49 17.13 33.41
CA PHE A 72 19.72 17.77 33.89
C PHE A 72 20.98 17.65 33.00
N ASP A 73 21.04 16.78 31.99
CA ASP A 73 22.34 16.32 31.44
C ASP A 73 22.53 16.38 29.91
N TYR A 74 21.82 17.29 29.24
CA TYR A 74 22.08 17.55 27.82
C TYR A 74 22.03 19.03 27.43
N PRO A 75 23.10 19.82 27.72
CA PRO A 75 23.31 21.07 27.01
C PRO A 75 23.57 20.78 25.50
N GLY A 76 22.52 20.87 24.68
CA GLY A 76 22.61 20.83 23.20
C GLY A 76 22.06 19.59 22.47
N ASN A 77 21.33 18.69 23.13
CA ASN A 77 20.73 17.50 22.48
C ASN A 77 19.26 17.76 22.06
N PRO A 78 18.76 17.28 20.90
CA PRO A 78 17.41 17.55 20.40
C PRO A 78 16.30 17.07 21.34
N THR A 79 15.78 17.95 22.20
CA THR A 79 14.55 17.68 22.95
C THR A 79 13.37 17.69 21.96
N THR A 80 12.39 16.82 22.16
CA THR A 80 11.20 16.75 21.31
C THR A 80 9.92 16.96 22.12
N GLY A 81 8.82 17.31 21.45
CA GLY A 81 7.51 17.49 22.06
C GLY A 81 7.33 18.83 22.78
N ALA A 82 6.59 18.78 23.89
CA ALA A 82 6.13 19.90 24.73
C ALA A 82 4.93 20.70 24.21
N PHE A 83 3.98 20.94 25.11
CA PHE A 83 2.79 21.73 24.81
C PHE A 83 3.13 23.19 24.48
N SER A 84 4.23 23.74 25.02
CA SER A 84 4.61 25.12 24.70
C SER A 84 5.15 25.31 23.28
N ARG A 85 5.83 24.31 22.71
CA ARG A 85 6.23 24.33 21.28
C ARG A 85 5.05 24.12 20.36
N VAL A 86 4.17 23.18 20.72
CA VAL A 86 2.90 22.96 20.02
C VAL A 86 2.08 24.24 20.00
N ALA A 87 1.91 24.91 21.16
CA ALA A 87 1.18 26.16 21.28
C ALA A 87 1.79 27.28 20.42
N LYS A 88 3.12 27.42 20.43
CA LYS A 88 3.81 28.41 19.61
C LYS A 88 3.55 28.19 18.12
N THR A 89 3.69 26.93 17.67
CA THR A 89 3.50 26.55 16.27
C THR A 89 2.05 26.73 15.85
N MET A 90 1.10 26.29 16.68
CA MET A 90 -0.33 26.54 16.49
C MET A 90 -0.62 28.03 16.38
N GLY A 91 -0.06 28.86 17.26
CA GLY A 91 -0.22 30.31 17.25
C GLY A 91 0.28 30.95 15.96
N ASP A 92 1.47 30.56 15.50
CA ASP A 92 2.06 31.04 14.24
C ASP A 92 1.21 30.64 13.02
N ILE A 93 0.75 29.39 12.97
CA ILE A 93 -0.12 28.91 11.89
C ILE A 93 -1.46 29.64 11.94
N LYS A 94 -2.12 29.72 13.10
CA LYS A 94 -3.40 30.42 13.28
C LYS A 94 -3.28 31.89 12.84
N ALA A 95 -2.19 32.58 13.18
CA ALA A 95 -1.95 33.95 12.75
C ALA A 95 -1.76 34.06 11.22
N ALA A 96 -0.98 33.15 10.62
CA ALA A 96 -0.74 33.13 9.18
C ALA A 96 -2.03 32.83 8.38
N LYS A 97 -2.82 31.84 8.83
CA LYS A 97 -4.10 31.44 8.21
C LYS A 97 -5.16 32.53 8.37
N LEU A 98 -5.23 33.18 9.53
CA LEU A 98 -6.09 34.33 9.75
C LEU A 98 -5.76 35.49 8.79
N ALA A 99 -4.47 35.78 8.57
CA ALA A 99 -4.04 36.80 7.60
C ALA A 99 -4.41 36.44 6.15
N ALA A 100 -4.56 35.14 5.85
CA ALA A 100 -5.06 34.63 4.56
C ALA A 100 -6.59 34.53 4.48
N GLY A 101 -7.33 34.82 5.56
CA GLY A 101 -8.78 34.67 5.60
C GLY A 101 -9.25 33.21 5.64
N GLU A 102 -8.41 32.31 6.16
CA GLU A 102 -8.66 30.87 6.27
C GLU A 102 -8.90 30.50 7.75
N PRO A 103 -10.07 29.92 8.11
CA PRO A 103 -10.35 29.48 9.47
C PRO A 103 -9.55 28.22 9.83
N VAL A 104 -9.23 28.09 11.12
CA VAL A 104 -8.46 26.96 11.68
C VAL A 104 -9.27 26.30 12.80
N LEU A 105 -9.31 24.98 12.79
CA LEU A 105 -9.86 24.12 13.84
C LEU A 105 -8.71 23.36 14.50
N THR A 106 -8.69 23.21 15.83
CA THR A 106 -7.64 22.44 16.55
C THR A 106 -8.26 21.33 17.37
N LEU A 107 -7.80 20.09 17.20
CA LEU A 107 -8.42 18.89 17.75
C LEU A 107 -7.37 17.96 18.37
N SER A 108 -7.75 17.22 19.42
CA SER A 108 -6.98 16.05 19.90
C SER A 108 -7.79 14.77 19.79
N SER A 109 -7.15 13.68 19.39
CA SER A 109 -7.77 12.36 19.27
C SER A 109 -7.58 11.45 20.50
N GLY A 110 -7.30 12.00 21.68
CA GLY A 110 -7.37 11.25 22.95
C GLY A 110 -6.05 10.63 23.40
N ASP A 111 -6.08 9.97 24.57
CA ASP A 111 -4.92 9.58 25.38
C ASP A 111 -4.07 10.79 25.77
N TRP A 112 -4.74 11.81 26.32
CA TRP A 112 -4.02 12.96 26.87
C TRP A 112 -3.40 12.62 28.22
N SER A 113 -4.06 11.74 28.98
CA SER A 113 -3.63 11.29 30.30
C SER A 113 -2.58 10.18 30.23
N GLN A 114 -1.95 9.93 31.37
CA GLN A 114 -0.94 8.90 31.64
C GLN A 114 0.31 8.89 30.76
N GLY A 115 1.48 8.88 31.40
CA GLY A 115 2.77 8.70 30.72
C GLY A 115 3.91 9.49 31.35
N THR A 116 3.60 10.54 32.10
CA THR A 116 4.58 11.33 32.86
C THR A 116 4.05 11.64 34.26
N LEU A 117 4.83 12.40 35.05
CA LEU A 117 4.42 12.84 36.39
C LEU A 117 3.31 13.89 36.38
N PHE A 118 3.01 14.52 35.24
CA PHE A 118 1.90 15.49 35.17
C PHE A 118 0.54 14.83 35.43
N SER A 119 0.43 13.53 35.14
CA SER A 119 -0.76 12.73 35.49
C SER A 119 -1.08 12.67 36.98
N TRP A 120 -0.12 12.95 37.87
CA TRP A 120 -0.39 13.04 39.32
C TRP A 120 -1.32 14.19 39.67
N LEU A 121 -1.40 15.20 38.81
CA LEU A 121 -2.22 16.38 39.04
C LEU A 121 -3.59 16.28 38.37
N GLU A 122 -3.92 15.23 37.60
CA GLU A 122 -5.16 15.14 36.82
C GLU A 122 -6.41 15.32 37.69
N THR A 123 -6.54 14.57 38.79
CA THR A 123 -7.71 14.68 39.69
C THR A 123 -7.73 15.93 40.57
N GLY A 124 -6.63 16.69 40.64
CA GLY A 124 -6.51 17.89 41.47
C GLY A 124 -6.49 19.22 40.69
N ALA A 125 -5.99 19.20 39.46
CA ALA A 125 -5.71 20.39 38.65
C ALA A 125 -5.93 20.19 37.14
N ALA A 126 -6.11 18.95 36.65
CA ALA A 126 -6.38 18.60 35.25
C ALA A 126 -5.51 19.36 34.22
N PRO A 127 -4.16 19.19 34.27
CA PRO A 127 -3.25 20.06 33.55
C PRO A 127 -3.45 20.04 32.04
N GLU A 128 -3.70 18.88 31.44
CA GLU A 128 -3.88 18.70 30.00
C GLU A 128 -5.15 19.38 29.50
N LEU A 129 -6.31 19.10 30.10
CA LEU A 129 -7.58 19.75 29.75
C LEU A 129 -7.52 21.27 29.95
N PHE A 130 -6.85 21.73 31.00
CA PHE A 130 -6.61 23.15 31.21
C PHE A 130 -5.75 23.75 30.10
N LEU A 131 -4.63 23.11 29.74
CA LEU A 131 -3.71 23.57 28.70
C LEU A 131 -4.35 23.54 27.31
N PHE A 132 -5.11 22.50 26.95
CA PHE A 132 -5.86 22.44 25.70
C PHE A 132 -6.79 23.65 25.54
N GLN A 133 -7.48 24.06 26.61
CA GLN A 133 -8.27 25.28 26.58
C GLN A 133 -7.40 26.53 26.35
N GLN A 134 -6.26 26.67 27.03
CA GLN A 134 -5.37 27.84 26.86
C GLN A 134 -4.73 27.89 25.47
N MET A 135 -4.44 26.74 24.87
CA MET A 135 -3.89 26.59 23.51
C MET A 135 -4.96 26.80 22.42
N GLY A 136 -6.24 26.82 22.83
CA GLY A 136 -7.37 27.04 21.95
C GLY A 136 -7.71 25.82 21.10
N TYR A 137 -7.77 24.64 21.74
CA TYR A 137 -8.42 23.46 21.18
C TYR A 137 -9.93 23.69 21.11
N ASP A 138 -10.55 23.12 20.07
CA ASP A 138 -11.98 23.21 19.82
C ASP A 138 -12.74 21.99 20.36
N ALA A 139 -12.13 20.81 20.34
CA ALA A 139 -12.66 19.58 20.91
C ALA A 139 -11.55 18.53 21.12
N VAL A 140 -11.79 17.61 22.04
CA VAL A 140 -10.96 16.41 22.27
C VAL A 140 -11.85 15.17 22.35
N THR A 141 -11.32 13.98 22.15
CA THR A 141 -12.07 12.70 22.35
C THR A 141 -11.37 11.84 23.39
N LEU A 142 -12.11 10.95 24.06
CA LEU A 142 -11.54 9.99 25.01
C LEU A 142 -10.69 8.93 24.29
N GLY A 143 -9.49 8.70 24.81
CA GLY A 143 -8.72 7.48 24.58
C GLY A 143 -8.89 6.46 25.72
N ASN A 144 -8.17 5.35 25.63
CA ASN A 144 -8.23 4.29 26.65
C ASN A 144 -7.60 4.73 27.97
N HIS A 145 -6.47 5.45 27.94
CA HIS A 145 -5.79 5.90 29.16
C HIS A 145 -6.61 6.92 29.94
N ASP A 146 -7.47 7.69 29.25
CA ASP A 146 -8.34 8.70 29.87
C ASP A 146 -9.46 8.09 30.74
N ILE A 147 -9.71 6.77 30.62
CA ILE A 147 -10.75 6.07 31.39
C ILE A 147 -10.26 4.80 32.09
N GLU A 148 -9.02 4.36 31.88
CA GLU A 148 -8.52 3.07 32.42
C GLU A 148 -8.41 3.03 33.95
N LEU A 149 -8.30 4.18 34.63
CA LEU A 149 -8.33 4.27 36.10
C LEU A 149 -9.76 4.24 36.66
N GLY A 150 -10.75 4.18 35.77
CA GLY A 150 -12.16 3.98 36.07
C GLY A 150 -12.99 5.27 36.10
N PRO A 151 -14.32 5.13 36.13
CA PRO A 151 -15.25 6.25 35.98
C PRO A 151 -15.09 7.33 37.04
N GLN A 152 -14.73 6.96 38.28
CA GLN A 152 -14.56 7.89 39.39
C GLN A 152 -13.30 8.75 39.24
N TYR A 153 -12.26 8.21 38.59
CA TYR A 153 -11.03 8.97 38.33
C TYR A 153 -11.30 10.06 37.29
N LEU A 154 -11.90 9.69 36.15
CA LEU A 154 -12.28 10.64 35.11
C LEU A 154 -13.30 11.67 35.64
N GLU A 155 -14.23 11.26 36.51
CA GLU A 155 -15.14 12.20 37.18
C GLU A 155 -14.36 13.25 37.99
N ALA A 156 -13.37 12.83 38.79
CA ALA A 156 -12.57 13.73 39.60
C ALA A 156 -11.73 14.69 38.74
N GLU A 157 -11.12 14.20 37.66
CA GLU A 157 -10.39 15.04 36.69
C GLU A 157 -11.32 16.08 36.04
N LEU A 158 -12.49 15.67 35.54
CA LEU A 158 -13.46 16.59 34.93
C LEU A 158 -14.00 17.59 35.95
N ALA A 159 -14.16 17.20 37.21
CA ALA A 159 -14.54 18.11 38.29
C ALA A 159 -13.44 19.15 38.57
N ALA A 160 -12.17 18.73 38.60
CA ALA A 160 -11.02 19.63 38.76
C ALA A 160 -10.90 20.61 37.58
N ALA A 161 -10.99 20.11 36.34
CA ALA A 161 -10.99 20.93 35.14
C ALA A 161 -12.13 21.97 35.15
N LYS A 162 -13.35 21.54 35.52
CA LYS A 162 -14.50 22.45 35.63
C LYS A 162 -14.30 23.50 36.72
N ALA A 163 -13.73 23.13 37.86
CA ALA A 163 -13.37 24.07 38.92
C ALA A 163 -12.30 25.08 38.48
N ALA A 164 -11.38 24.67 37.60
CA ALA A 164 -10.40 25.53 36.95
C ALA A 164 -10.97 26.39 35.80
N GLY A 165 -12.27 26.29 35.52
CA GLY A 165 -12.95 27.08 34.49
C GLY A 165 -12.79 26.53 33.07
N VAL A 166 -12.47 25.25 32.92
CA VAL A 166 -12.44 24.57 31.62
C VAL A 166 -13.87 24.40 31.08
N ASN A 167 -14.03 24.68 29.78
CA ASN A 167 -15.27 24.64 29.03
C ASN A 167 -15.10 23.95 27.66
N LEU A 168 -14.03 23.15 27.53
CA LEU A 168 -13.68 22.39 26.34
C LEU A 168 -14.62 21.17 26.20
N PRO A 169 -15.21 20.91 25.02
CA PRO A 169 -16.04 19.72 24.83
C PRO A 169 -15.17 18.46 24.72
N VAL A 170 -15.56 17.42 25.45
CA VAL A 170 -14.98 16.06 25.36
C VAL A 170 -15.96 15.19 24.59
N LEU A 171 -15.49 14.52 23.54
CA LEU A 171 -16.33 13.75 22.63
C LEU A 171 -16.22 12.25 22.90
N SER A 172 -17.37 11.59 23.07
CA SER A 172 -17.49 10.14 23.01
C SER A 172 -18.90 9.76 22.60
N SER A 173 -19.03 9.27 21.37
CA SER A 173 -20.32 8.95 20.74
C SER A 173 -20.79 7.54 21.06
N ASN A 174 -19.89 6.66 21.50
CA ASN A 174 -20.13 5.24 21.77
C ASN A 174 -20.04 4.85 23.26
N ILE A 175 -19.74 5.78 24.18
CA ILE A 175 -19.81 5.50 25.63
C ILE A 175 -21.21 5.05 26.05
N THR A 176 -21.26 3.96 26.82
CA THR A 176 -22.49 3.38 27.37
C THR A 176 -22.28 3.11 28.86
N PHE A 177 -23.22 3.59 29.68
CA PHE A 177 -23.24 3.43 31.13
C PHE A 177 -23.90 2.11 31.55
N SER A 178 -23.61 1.65 32.77
CA SER A 178 -24.13 0.42 33.36
C SER A 178 -25.65 0.33 33.34
N ASN A 179 -26.31 1.45 33.68
CA ASN A 179 -27.72 1.72 33.46
C ASN A 179 -27.88 3.11 32.82
N TYR A 180 -29.06 3.39 32.26
CA TYR A 180 -29.33 4.67 31.62
C TYR A 180 -30.61 5.34 32.17
N PRO A 181 -30.52 6.18 33.23
CA PRO A 181 -29.31 6.57 33.97
C PRO A 181 -28.81 5.48 34.96
N PRO A 182 -27.55 5.56 35.45
CA PRO A 182 -27.04 4.73 36.55
C PRO A 182 -27.92 4.76 37.80
N ALA A 183 -27.97 3.66 38.54
CA ALA A 183 -28.65 3.59 39.83
C ALA A 183 -27.79 4.24 40.94
N PRO A 184 -28.40 4.74 42.03
CA PRO A 184 -27.65 5.28 43.14
C PRO A 184 -26.66 4.28 43.75
N GLY A 185 -25.38 4.66 43.83
CA GLY A 185 -24.28 3.83 44.30
C GLY A 185 -23.58 3.01 43.21
N ASP A 186 -24.01 3.09 41.95
CA ASP A 186 -23.28 2.51 40.83
C ASP A 186 -21.92 3.22 40.64
N ALA A 187 -20.90 2.47 40.21
CA ALA A 187 -19.53 2.97 40.06
C ALA A 187 -19.40 4.13 39.05
N ASP A 188 -20.33 4.23 38.09
CA ASP A 188 -20.37 5.24 37.03
C ASP A 188 -21.44 6.34 37.25
N GLU A 189 -22.10 6.36 38.43
CA GLU A 189 -23.14 7.35 38.76
C GLU A 189 -22.62 8.80 38.68
N GLY A 190 -21.48 9.08 39.31
CA GLY A 190 -20.97 10.44 39.39
C GLY A 190 -20.47 10.96 38.04
N LEU A 191 -19.80 10.12 37.25
CA LEU A 191 -19.40 10.46 35.88
C LEU A 191 -20.60 10.81 34.98
N TYR A 192 -21.74 10.15 35.15
CA TYR A 192 -22.96 10.43 34.37
C TYR A 192 -23.43 11.89 34.51
N ALA A 193 -23.12 12.58 35.61
CA ALA A 193 -23.42 14.00 35.78
C ALA A 193 -22.71 14.89 34.74
N PHE A 194 -21.57 14.44 34.22
CA PHE A 194 -20.78 15.08 33.16
C PHE A 194 -21.15 14.61 31.75
N TYR A 195 -22.13 13.72 31.57
CA TYR A 195 -22.51 13.20 30.26
C TYR A 195 -23.74 13.89 29.64
N ARG A 196 -23.70 14.22 28.33
CA ARG A 196 -24.82 14.80 27.58
C ARG A 196 -24.98 14.13 26.21
N ASN A 197 -26.21 13.74 25.85
CA ASN A 197 -26.49 13.14 24.53
C ASN A 197 -26.38 14.12 23.35
N THR A 198 -26.44 15.42 23.61
CA THR A 198 -26.47 16.49 22.61
C THR A 198 -25.41 17.53 22.92
N GLU A 199 -25.03 18.30 21.90
CA GLU A 199 -24.14 19.46 22.07
C GLU A 199 -24.63 20.38 23.20
N THR A 200 -23.76 20.64 24.17
CA THR A 200 -24.06 21.46 25.34
C THR A 200 -22.87 22.35 25.66
N ALA A 201 -23.10 23.66 25.84
CA ALA A 201 -22.05 24.56 26.32
C ALA A 201 -21.62 24.15 27.74
N GLY A 202 -20.32 23.94 27.94
CA GLY A 202 -19.80 23.37 29.19
C GLY A 202 -18.67 22.38 28.94
N LEU A 203 -17.89 22.09 29.97
CA LEU A 203 -17.13 20.84 30.03
C LEU A 203 -18.09 19.68 30.32
N TYR A 204 -18.41 18.93 29.27
CA TYR A 204 -19.22 17.72 29.30
C TYR A 204 -18.62 16.68 28.33
N ILE A 205 -18.76 15.40 28.68
CA ILE A 205 -18.66 14.29 27.73
C ILE A 205 -19.94 14.32 26.90
N GLN A 206 -19.80 14.50 25.59
CA GLN A 206 -20.94 14.58 24.69
C GLN A 206 -20.73 13.78 23.42
N ARG A 207 -21.84 13.38 22.78
CA ARG A 207 -21.78 12.54 21.57
C ARG A 207 -21.19 13.25 20.37
N TYR A 208 -21.38 14.57 20.26
CA TYR A 208 -20.87 15.39 19.17
C TYR A 208 -20.77 16.86 19.59
N ALA A 209 -20.02 17.64 18.82
CA ALA A 209 -19.96 19.09 18.88
C ALA A 209 -20.07 19.68 17.48
N THR A 210 -20.49 20.94 17.36
CA THR A 210 -20.49 21.64 16.07
C THR A 210 -19.75 22.97 16.16
N LYS A 211 -19.15 23.38 15.04
CA LYS A 211 -18.42 24.64 14.93
C LYS A 211 -18.70 25.31 13.60
N VAL A 212 -19.24 26.52 13.65
CA VAL A 212 -19.34 27.38 12.45
C VAL A 212 -18.00 28.07 12.25
N LEU A 213 -17.25 27.67 11.21
CA LEU A 213 -15.95 28.23 10.89
C LEU A 213 -16.06 29.50 10.05
N SER A 214 -17.03 29.54 9.13
CA SER A 214 -17.36 30.73 8.35
C SER A 214 -18.80 30.61 7.79
N PRO A 215 -19.41 31.67 7.24
CA PRO A 215 -20.72 31.57 6.62
C PRO A 215 -20.72 30.52 5.49
N GLY A 216 -21.56 29.48 5.64
CA GLY A 216 -21.64 28.33 4.72
C GLY A 216 -20.54 27.28 4.92
N LEU A 217 -19.92 27.24 6.10
CA LEU A 217 -19.02 26.16 6.53
C LEU A 217 -19.21 25.87 8.03
N LYS A 218 -20.07 24.91 8.35
CA LYS A 218 -20.28 24.32 9.67
C LYS A 218 -19.64 22.93 9.72
N VAL A 219 -18.75 22.71 10.67
CA VAL A 219 -18.10 21.41 10.93
C VAL A 219 -18.81 20.71 12.07
N GLY A 220 -19.19 19.46 11.87
CA GLY A 220 -19.65 18.54 12.90
C GLY A 220 -18.52 17.60 13.31
N MET A 221 -18.35 17.39 14.61
CA MET A 221 -17.28 16.57 15.19
C MET A 221 -17.91 15.54 16.12
N PHE A 222 -17.47 14.28 16.04
CA PHE A 222 -17.90 13.21 16.93
C PHE A 222 -16.70 12.31 17.29
N GLY A 223 -16.80 11.54 18.38
CA GLY A 223 -15.66 10.84 18.98
C GLY A 223 -15.90 9.33 19.12
N LEU A 224 -14.90 8.49 18.87
CA LEU A 224 -15.02 7.02 19.00
C LEU A 224 -13.81 6.40 19.69
N LEU A 225 -14.08 5.47 20.62
CA LEU A 225 -13.09 4.55 21.17
C LEU A 225 -13.14 3.18 20.43
N GLY A 226 -11.99 2.64 20.01
CA GLY A 226 -11.88 1.39 19.23
C GLY A 226 -12.13 0.11 20.01
N VAL A 227 -12.19 -1.02 19.30
CA VAL A 227 -12.35 -2.35 19.92
C VAL A 227 -11.10 -2.68 20.74
N ASP A 228 -9.93 -2.49 20.15
CA ASP A 228 -8.64 -2.73 20.83
C ASP A 228 -8.43 -1.76 21.99
N ALA A 229 -8.70 -0.48 21.79
CA ALA A 229 -8.62 0.55 22.83
C ALA A 229 -9.54 0.22 24.04
N GLU A 230 -10.78 -0.21 23.79
CA GLU A 230 -11.68 -0.66 24.88
C GLU A 230 -11.13 -1.90 25.60
N ALA A 231 -10.50 -2.84 24.88
CA ALA A 231 -9.96 -4.07 25.46
C ALA A 231 -8.77 -3.82 26.39
N VAL A 232 -7.97 -2.77 26.15
CA VAL A 232 -6.83 -2.39 26.99
C VAL A 232 -7.17 -1.41 28.10
N ALA A 233 -8.44 -1.05 28.28
CA ALA A 233 -8.94 -0.23 29.40
C ALA A 233 -9.84 -1.04 30.37
N PRO A 234 -9.39 -2.15 30.96
CA PRO A 234 -10.26 -3.00 31.79
C PRO A 234 -10.82 -2.28 33.03
N GLY A 235 -10.14 -1.24 33.53
CA GLY A 235 -10.64 -0.44 34.64
C GLY A 235 -11.81 0.50 34.28
N ALA A 236 -12.13 0.67 32.99
CA ALA A 236 -13.28 1.45 32.55
C ALA A 236 -14.63 0.86 33.00
N ALA A 237 -14.67 -0.43 33.33
CA ALA A 237 -15.87 -1.10 33.80
C ALA A 237 -16.52 -0.34 34.98
N PRO A 238 -17.86 -0.16 34.99
CA PRO A 238 -18.85 -0.85 34.16
C PRO A 238 -19.18 -0.16 32.82
N LEU A 239 -18.45 0.87 32.41
CA LEU A 239 -18.64 1.51 31.11
C LEU A 239 -18.30 0.53 29.98
N THR A 240 -19.01 0.67 28.86
CA THR A 240 -18.69 -0.05 27.61
C THR A 240 -18.73 0.92 26.42
N PHE A 241 -18.05 0.56 25.34
CA PHE A 241 -17.87 1.40 24.14
C PHE A 241 -18.30 0.68 22.85
N GLY A 242 -19.02 -0.43 22.99
CA GLY A 242 -19.58 -1.19 21.89
C GLY A 242 -19.07 -2.61 21.79
N ASN A 243 -18.11 -3.04 22.62
CA ASN A 243 -17.72 -4.44 22.69
C ASN A 243 -18.87 -5.33 23.16
N VAL A 244 -18.98 -6.52 22.55
CA VAL A 244 -19.93 -7.54 22.99
C VAL A 244 -19.50 -8.04 24.36
N PRO A 245 -20.38 -8.03 25.38
CA PRO A 245 -20.01 -8.49 26.72
C PRO A 245 -19.47 -9.91 26.72
N GLY A 246 -18.23 -10.07 27.18
CA GLY A 246 -17.55 -11.36 27.28
C GLY A 246 -16.92 -11.88 25.99
N ASP A 247 -17.05 -11.15 24.87
CA ASP A 247 -16.43 -11.52 23.58
C ASP A 247 -16.02 -10.26 22.78
N PRO A 248 -14.92 -9.58 23.16
CA PRO A 248 -14.46 -8.40 22.43
C PRO A 248 -14.05 -8.71 20.98
N GLU A 249 -13.74 -9.97 20.66
CA GLU A 249 -13.41 -10.42 19.30
C GLU A 249 -14.64 -10.70 18.43
N ASP A 250 -15.86 -10.67 19.00
CA ASP A 250 -17.08 -10.76 18.22
C ASP A 250 -17.08 -9.66 17.16
N PRO A 251 -17.27 -9.99 15.87
CA PRO A 251 -17.35 -9.00 14.79
C PRO A 251 -18.37 -7.89 15.06
N MET A 252 -19.40 -8.17 15.86
CA MET A 252 -20.39 -7.18 16.29
C MET A 252 -19.78 -6.04 17.13
N SER A 253 -18.68 -6.28 17.86
CA SER A 253 -17.95 -5.25 18.62
C SER A 253 -17.50 -4.10 17.71
N PHE A 254 -16.99 -4.42 16.52
CA PHE A 254 -16.64 -3.42 15.51
C PHE A 254 -17.89 -2.87 14.79
N VAL A 255 -18.86 -3.72 14.45
CA VAL A 255 -20.10 -3.29 13.78
C VAL A 255 -20.88 -2.27 14.62
N ASN A 256 -20.89 -2.39 15.95
CA ASN A 256 -21.52 -1.42 16.85
C ASN A 256 -20.92 0.00 16.71
N ARG A 257 -19.61 0.10 16.43
CA ARG A 257 -18.92 1.37 16.15
C ARG A 257 -19.28 1.91 14.77
N VAL A 258 -19.37 1.05 13.75
CA VAL A 258 -19.87 1.41 12.41
C VAL A 258 -21.29 1.99 12.49
N ILE A 259 -22.20 1.32 13.23
CA ILE A 259 -23.57 1.79 13.44
C ILE A 259 -23.57 3.14 14.16
N THR A 260 -22.76 3.29 15.21
CA THR A 260 -22.66 4.54 15.97
C THR A 260 -22.14 5.68 15.11
N ALA A 261 -21.08 5.44 14.33
CA ALA A 261 -20.50 6.40 13.41
C ALA A 261 -21.52 6.84 12.35
N GLN A 262 -22.23 5.90 11.74
CA GLN A 262 -23.26 6.23 10.74
C GLN A 262 -24.39 7.08 11.35
N ASN A 263 -24.85 6.74 12.57
CA ASN A 263 -25.85 7.55 13.27
C ASN A 263 -25.35 8.99 13.55
N MET A 264 -24.06 9.15 13.85
CA MET A 264 -23.46 10.49 14.05
C MET A 264 -23.32 11.25 12.73
N VAL A 265 -22.89 10.60 11.65
CA VAL A 265 -22.90 11.20 10.30
C VAL A 265 -24.31 11.68 9.96
N ASP A 266 -25.32 10.83 10.12
CA ASP A 266 -26.71 11.18 9.80
C ASP A 266 -27.19 12.34 10.67
N THR A 267 -26.92 12.33 11.98
CA THR A 267 -27.27 13.42 12.90
C THR A 267 -26.60 14.73 12.48
N LEU A 268 -25.29 14.72 12.25
CA LEU A 268 -24.52 15.91 11.92
C LEU A 268 -24.92 16.49 10.56
N ARG A 269 -25.19 15.65 9.57
CA ARG A 269 -25.62 16.09 8.23
C ARG A 269 -27.06 16.58 8.20
N THR A 270 -27.98 15.82 8.79
CA THR A 270 -29.42 16.04 8.59
C THR A 270 -30.03 16.93 9.66
N THR A 271 -29.65 16.75 10.92
CA THR A 271 -30.22 17.48 12.06
C THR A 271 -29.44 18.75 12.31
N GLU A 272 -28.11 18.65 12.39
CA GLU A 272 -27.24 19.79 12.65
C GLU A 272 -26.87 20.59 11.39
N SER A 273 -27.17 20.07 10.20
CA SER A 273 -26.86 20.71 8.91
C SER A 273 -25.37 21.06 8.76
N CYS A 274 -24.49 20.12 9.11
CA CYS A 274 -23.04 20.29 8.99
C CYS A 274 -22.55 20.05 7.55
N ASP A 275 -21.71 20.96 7.07
CA ASP A 275 -21.06 20.94 5.76
C ASP A 275 -19.87 19.99 5.72
N VAL A 276 -19.19 19.79 6.85
CA VAL A 276 -18.09 18.83 7.02
C VAL A 276 -18.32 17.97 8.26
N VAL A 277 -18.01 16.68 8.21
CA VAL A 277 -18.07 15.73 9.33
C VAL A 277 -16.69 15.15 9.62
N VAL A 278 -16.22 15.37 10.85
CA VAL A 278 -14.93 14.91 11.37
C VAL A 278 -15.14 13.88 12.47
N CYS A 279 -14.51 12.72 12.35
CA CYS A 279 -14.40 11.72 13.41
C CYS A 279 -13.07 11.92 14.15
N LEU A 280 -13.13 12.25 15.44
CA LEU A 280 -12.00 12.12 16.36
C LEU A 280 -11.96 10.65 16.80
N SER A 281 -11.03 9.89 16.23
CA SER A 281 -10.94 8.45 16.40
C SER A 281 -9.79 8.11 17.32
N HIS A 282 -10.09 7.34 18.37
CA HIS A 282 -9.11 6.64 19.17
C HIS A 282 -9.28 5.13 18.98
N MET A 283 -9.24 4.70 17.71
CA MET A 283 -9.48 3.31 17.30
C MET A 283 -8.24 2.61 16.77
N GLY A 284 -7.22 3.36 16.37
CA GLY A 284 -6.03 2.84 15.71
C GLY A 284 -6.20 2.71 14.20
N THR A 285 -5.10 2.91 13.48
CA THR A 285 -5.08 3.02 12.01
C THR A 285 -5.72 1.83 11.28
N TYR A 286 -5.64 0.62 11.84
CA TYR A 286 -6.27 -0.56 11.24
C TYR A 286 -7.80 -0.47 11.24
N GLU A 287 -8.40 -0.21 12.40
CA GLU A 287 -9.86 -0.06 12.54
C GLU A 287 -10.37 1.17 11.79
N GLU A 288 -9.59 2.26 11.75
CA GLU A 288 -9.95 3.51 11.06
C GLU A 288 -10.09 3.34 9.54
N LYS A 289 -9.19 2.55 8.92
CA LYS A 289 -9.30 2.21 7.49
C LYS A 289 -10.57 1.41 7.22
N GLN A 290 -10.89 0.46 8.09
CA GLN A 290 -12.12 -0.32 7.98
C GLN A 290 -13.36 0.58 8.18
N LEU A 291 -13.32 1.49 9.14
CA LEU A 291 -14.42 2.43 9.40
C LEU A 291 -14.70 3.30 8.16
N ALA A 292 -13.65 3.81 7.51
CA ALA A 292 -13.77 4.57 6.26
C ALA A 292 -14.39 3.77 5.10
N ASP A 293 -14.16 2.46 5.05
CA ASP A 293 -14.76 1.58 4.04
C ASP A 293 -16.27 1.36 4.25
N TYR A 294 -16.72 1.34 5.51
CA TYR A 294 -18.11 1.01 5.87
C TYR A 294 -19.02 2.21 6.15
N VAL A 295 -18.47 3.38 6.50
CA VAL A 295 -19.26 4.55 6.95
C VAL A 295 -19.14 5.70 5.95
N PRO A 296 -19.99 5.75 4.90
CA PRO A 296 -20.01 6.88 3.99
C PRO A 296 -20.46 8.17 4.69
N GLY A 297 -19.85 9.29 4.32
CA GLY A 297 -20.25 10.63 4.77
C GLY A 297 -19.39 11.22 5.90
N ILE A 298 -18.47 10.44 6.47
CA ILE A 298 -17.31 10.98 7.20
C ILE A 298 -16.36 11.60 6.16
N ASP A 299 -15.98 12.86 6.34
CA ASP A 299 -15.01 13.50 5.44
C ASP A 299 -13.58 13.28 5.93
N VAL A 300 -13.37 13.34 7.24
CA VAL A 300 -12.04 13.29 7.87
C VAL A 300 -12.07 12.41 9.12
N ILE A 301 -11.12 11.49 9.23
CA ILE A 301 -10.80 10.74 10.45
C ILE A 301 -9.46 11.28 10.96
N MET A 302 -9.49 11.78 12.19
CA MET A 302 -8.31 12.19 12.96
C MET A 302 -8.00 11.06 13.93
N GLY A 303 -7.00 10.23 13.62
CA GLY A 303 -6.69 9.01 14.34
C GLY A 303 -5.83 9.19 15.61
N GLY A 304 -5.74 8.12 16.39
CA GLY A 304 -5.01 7.97 17.67
C GLY A 304 -4.77 6.49 17.98
N HIS A 305 -4.35 6.14 19.20
CA HIS A 305 -4.15 4.78 19.73
C HIS A 305 -2.92 4.03 19.17
N SER A 306 -2.78 3.94 17.84
CA SER A 306 -1.72 3.13 17.21
C SER A 306 -0.36 3.82 17.07
N HIS A 307 -0.26 5.09 17.48
CA HIS A 307 0.94 5.94 17.41
C HIS A 307 1.55 6.10 15.99
N ASP A 308 0.77 5.91 14.93
CA ASP A 308 1.27 6.03 13.57
C ASP A 308 1.52 7.50 13.17
N LEU A 309 2.54 7.74 12.35
CA LEU A 309 2.76 9.05 11.72
C LEU A 309 2.22 9.02 10.28
N ILE A 310 0.99 9.52 10.08
CA ILE A 310 0.29 9.49 8.79
C ILE A 310 0.17 10.90 8.21
N TYR A 311 1.29 11.36 7.66
CA TYR A 311 1.39 12.59 6.86
C TYR A 311 2.42 12.31 5.73
N PRO A 312 2.01 12.18 4.45
CA PRO A 312 0.73 12.64 3.88
C PRO A 312 -0.47 11.76 4.23
N ALA A 313 -1.66 12.38 4.20
CA ALA A 313 -2.93 11.73 4.49
C ALA A 313 -3.24 10.53 3.58
N ILE A 314 -3.92 9.53 4.13
CA ILE A 314 -4.49 8.40 3.39
C ILE A 314 -5.90 8.79 2.91
N ILE A 315 -6.27 8.40 1.69
CA ILE A 315 -7.63 8.53 1.17
C ILE A 315 -8.22 7.13 1.03
N GLN A 316 -9.28 6.84 1.78
CA GLN A 316 -9.83 5.49 1.92
C GLN A 316 -11.35 5.46 1.72
N GLY A 317 -11.86 4.33 1.25
CA GLY A 317 -13.29 4.04 1.20
C GLY A 317 -14.08 4.75 0.10
N PRO A 318 -15.36 4.38 -0.07
CA PRO A 318 -16.23 4.93 -1.11
C PRO A 318 -16.51 6.44 -0.93
N GLY A 319 -16.37 6.96 0.29
CA GLY A 319 -16.50 8.38 0.61
C GLY A 319 -15.26 9.22 0.28
N SER A 320 -14.14 8.61 -0.11
CA SER A 320 -12.82 9.28 -0.18
C SER A 320 -12.44 9.94 1.15
N THR A 321 -12.69 9.24 2.26
CA THR A 321 -12.43 9.70 3.62
C THR A 321 -10.94 9.96 3.82
N ILE A 322 -10.60 11.11 4.40
CA ILE A 322 -9.22 11.54 4.65
C ILE A 322 -8.80 11.04 6.05
N ILE A 323 -7.74 10.25 6.14
CA ILE A 323 -7.22 9.71 7.41
C ILE A 323 -5.84 10.28 7.70
N VAL A 324 -5.65 10.82 8.91
CA VAL A 324 -4.38 11.38 9.41
C VAL A 324 -4.15 11.01 10.88
N GLN A 325 -2.89 10.92 11.28
CA GLN A 325 -2.47 10.66 12.67
C GLN A 325 -1.09 11.28 12.92
N ALA A 326 -0.90 11.94 14.06
CA ALA A 326 0.27 12.75 14.38
C ALA A 326 1.22 12.05 15.38
N LYS A 327 1.45 10.73 15.21
CA LYS A 327 2.31 9.91 16.08
C LYS A 327 1.83 9.91 17.53
N ALA A 328 2.63 10.38 18.49
CA ALA A 328 2.34 10.41 19.92
C ALA A 328 3.26 11.41 20.66
N ASN A 329 3.07 11.58 21.96
CA ASN A 329 3.89 12.34 22.92
C ASN A 329 4.03 13.84 22.59
N ALA A 330 3.06 14.40 21.87
CA ALA A 330 3.14 15.75 21.30
C ALA A 330 4.39 15.99 20.41
N GLU A 331 5.06 14.92 19.93
CA GLU A 331 6.29 14.99 19.13
C GLU A 331 6.04 15.67 17.77
N TYR A 332 4.81 15.55 17.25
CA TYR A 332 4.39 16.19 16.01
C TYR A 332 3.10 16.96 16.19
N LEU A 333 3.01 18.09 15.49
CA LEU A 333 1.75 18.77 15.21
C LEU A 333 1.34 18.45 13.76
N GLY A 334 0.18 17.83 13.59
CA GLY A 334 -0.41 17.61 12.27
C GLY A 334 -1.03 18.90 11.72
N GLU A 335 -0.71 19.26 10.48
CA GLU A 335 -1.36 20.34 9.74
C GLU A 335 -2.03 19.79 8.48
N LEU A 336 -3.36 19.84 8.46
CA LEU A 336 -4.19 19.40 7.34
C LEU A 336 -4.94 20.59 6.76
N GLU A 337 -4.50 21.06 5.60
CA GLU A 337 -5.18 22.11 4.85
C GLU A 337 -6.19 21.50 3.89
N LEU A 338 -7.44 21.92 4.03
CA LEU A 338 -8.57 21.36 3.32
C LEU A 338 -9.28 22.43 2.48
N GLN A 339 -10.01 21.96 1.48
CA GLN A 339 -10.94 22.75 0.70
C GLN A 339 -12.29 22.03 0.66
N TYR A 340 -13.34 22.73 1.07
CA TYR A 340 -14.72 22.33 0.95
C TYR A 340 -15.35 22.97 -0.30
N ASP A 341 -15.87 22.15 -1.19
CA ASP A 341 -16.62 22.56 -2.38
C ASP A 341 -18.09 22.12 -2.26
N PRO A 342 -19.05 23.06 -2.16
CA PRO A 342 -20.47 22.72 -2.10
C PRO A 342 -21.10 22.31 -3.44
N GLY A 343 -20.37 22.39 -4.58
CA GLY A 343 -20.97 22.48 -5.91
C GLY A 343 -20.29 21.71 -7.06
N VAL A 344 -19.82 20.49 -6.86
CA VAL A 344 -19.56 19.57 -7.98
C VAL A 344 -20.84 18.83 -8.39
N ALA A 345 -20.94 18.40 -9.65
CA ALA A 345 -22.11 17.68 -10.21
C ALA A 345 -22.47 16.37 -9.46
N SER A 346 -21.62 15.94 -8.52
CA SER A 346 -21.74 14.74 -7.68
C SER A 346 -22.05 15.01 -6.19
N GLY A 347 -22.27 16.27 -5.75
CA GLY A 347 -22.53 16.64 -4.34
C GLY A 347 -21.37 17.37 -3.64
N PRO A 348 -21.51 17.78 -2.37
CA PRO A 348 -20.46 18.47 -1.63
C PRO A 348 -19.20 17.60 -1.46
N LYS A 349 -18.00 18.18 -1.51
CA LYS A 349 -16.72 17.46 -1.45
C LYS A 349 -15.68 18.17 -0.59
N VAL A 350 -14.96 17.43 0.23
CA VAL A 350 -13.75 17.89 0.94
C VAL A 350 -12.51 17.33 0.24
N THR A 351 -11.50 18.16 0.04
CA THR A 351 -10.24 17.77 -0.61
C THR A 351 -9.02 18.29 0.15
N VAL A 352 -7.93 17.52 0.12
CA VAL A 352 -6.65 17.90 0.72
C VAL A 352 -5.92 18.88 -0.20
N ARG A 353 -5.58 20.07 0.30
CA ARG A 353 -4.67 21.02 -0.35
C ARG A 353 -3.23 20.79 0.06
N ASN A 354 -3.01 20.50 1.34
CA ASN A 354 -1.70 20.25 1.93
C ASN A 354 -1.87 19.36 3.18
N SER A 355 -0.89 18.51 3.44
CA SER A 355 -0.88 17.61 4.59
C SER A 355 0.58 17.41 5.00
N ARG A 356 0.94 17.88 6.19
CA ARG A 356 2.29 17.70 6.75
C ARG A 356 2.27 17.52 8.26
N ALA A 357 3.25 16.81 8.78
CA ALA A 357 3.57 16.77 10.19
C ALA A 357 4.74 17.69 10.49
N ILE A 358 4.63 18.48 11.55
CA ILE A 358 5.68 19.41 11.99
C ILE A 358 6.32 18.81 13.24
N HIS A 359 7.61 18.49 13.15
CA HIS A 359 8.37 17.92 14.28
C HIS A 359 8.64 19.00 15.34
N MET A 360 8.26 18.72 16.59
CA MET A 360 8.42 19.64 17.72
C MET A 360 9.81 19.51 18.35
N ASP A 361 10.85 19.92 17.63
CA ASP A 361 12.22 19.95 18.14
C ASP A 361 12.70 21.38 18.48
N GLN A 362 13.98 21.50 18.87
CA GLN A 362 14.68 22.76 19.19
C GLN A 362 14.52 23.88 18.15
N SER A 363 14.26 23.53 16.88
CA SER A 363 14.09 24.54 15.82
C SER A 363 12.80 25.34 15.99
N VAL A 364 11.87 24.82 16.80
CA VAL A 364 10.59 25.44 17.16
C VAL A 364 10.74 26.21 18.47
N GLY A 365 10.36 27.49 18.46
CA GLY A 365 10.31 28.31 19.68
C GLY A 365 9.18 27.90 20.63
N THR A 366 9.15 28.46 21.83
CA THR A 366 8.09 28.20 22.84
C THR A 366 7.12 29.37 22.98
N ASP A 367 5.92 29.09 23.51
CA ASP A 367 4.96 30.10 23.94
C ASP A 367 5.18 30.44 25.42
N ALA A 368 5.52 31.71 25.71
CA ALA A 368 5.86 32.15 27.06
C ALA A 368 4.69 32.08 28.07
N GLY A 369 3.45 32.18 27.60
CA GLY A 369 2.27 32.07 28.46
C GLY A 369 2.03 30.61 28.87
N ILE A 370 2.12 29.70 27.91
CA ILE A 370 2.03 28.26 28.17
C ILE A 370 3.21 27.78 29.02
N ASP A 371 4.45 28.21 28.74
CA ASP A 371 5.62 27.91 29.59
C ASP A 371 5.37 28.34 31.04
N GLY A 372 4.78 29.51 31.26
CA GLY A 372 4.44 29.98 32.62
C GLY A 372 3.48 29.06 33.36
N ILE A 373 2.48 28.49 32.66
CA ILE A 373 1.52 27.54 33.22
C ILE A 373 2.19 26.20 33.50
N VAL A 374 2.95 25.67 32.54
CA VAL A 374 3.68 24.41 32.68
C VAL A 374 4.64 24.46 33.87
N ASN A 375 5.39 25.56 34.03
CA ASN A 375 6.27 25.76 35.18
C ASN A 375 5.51 25.79 36.53
N GLY A 376 4.25 26.25 36.53
CA GLY A 376 3.38 26.18 37.70
C GLY A 376 3.03 24.74 38.08
N PHE A 377 2.72 23.90 37.10
CA PHE A 377 2.46 22.48 37.32
C PHE A 377 3.73 21.72 37.74
N VAL A 378 4.87 22.02 37.13
CA VAL A 378 6.18 21.51 37.57
C VAL A 378 6.43 21.81 39.05
N ALA A 379 6.17 23.05 39.49
CA ALA A 379 6.30 23.42 40.91
C ALA A 379 5.35 22.64 41.83
N ALA A 380 4.13 22.34 41.36
CA ALA A 380 3.17 21.52 42.12
C ALA A 380 3.62 20.06 42.24
N ILE A 381 4.13 19.46 41.15
CA ILE A 381 4.70 18.10 41.15
C ILE A 381 5.89 18.02 42.10
N ASN A 382 6.84 18.97 42.00
CA ASN A 382 8.00 19.03 42.89
C ASN A 382 7.58 19.14 44.37
N GLY A 383 6.52 19.88 44.66
CA GLY A 383 5.90 19.93 45.98
C GLY A 383 5.41 18.55 46.43
N ALA A 384 4.62 17.86 45.62
CA ALA A 384 4.08 16.53 45.94
C ALA A 384 5.20 15.49 46.16
N LEU A 385 6.21 15.46 45.28
CA LEU A 385 7.35 14.54 45.40
C LEU A 385 8.16 14.79 46.68
N GLY A 386 8.37 16.07 47.01
CA GLY A 386 9.21 16.52 48.12
C GLY A 386 8.67 16.23 49.52
N PHE A 387 7.35 16.18 49.68
CA PHE A 387 6.70 15.97 50.99
C PHE A 387 6.18 14.55 51.19
N ASP A 388 5.70 13.89 50.13
CA ASP A 388 4.91 12.67 50.26
C ASP A 388 5.65 11.40 49.80
N CYS A 389 6.75 11.51 49.03
CA CYS A 389 7.40 10.36 48.39
C CYS A 389 8.91 10.21 48.64
N LEU A 390 9.72 11.25 48.40
CA LEU A 390 11.19 11.13 48.37
C LEU A 390 11.91 11.87 49.52
N GLY A 391 11.18 12.66 50.33
CA GLY A 391 11.78 13.71 51.16
C GLY A 391 12.15 14.94 50.31
N PRO A 392 12.83 15.97 50.85
CA PRO A 392 13.10 17.22 50.12
C PRO A 392 13.73 16.94 48.75
N TYR A 393 12.98 17.23 47.68
CA TYR A 393 13.32 16.91 46.30
C TYR A 393 13.15 18.16 45.44
N ALA A 394 14.12 18.41 44.57
CA ALA A 394 14.03 19.34 43.45
C ALA A 394 14.19 18.57 42.14
N GLU A 395 13.54 19.01 41.07
CA GLU A 395 13.70 18.47 39.71
C GLU A 395 15.16 18.44 39.23
N THR A 396 16.02 19.29 39.81
CA THR A 396 17.46 19.34 39.58
C THR A 396 18.26 18.27 40.31
N ASP A 397 17.62 17.49 41.19
CA ASP A 397 18.29 16.48 42.01
C ASP A 397 18.56 15.24 41.15
N LEU A 398 19.84 14.96 40.97
CA LEU A 398 20.33 13.79 40.27
C LEU A 398 20.01 12.53 41.08
N PHE A 399 19.49 11.50 40.41
CA PHE A 399 19.04 10.29 41.06
C PHE A 399 20.03 9.12 40.92
N GLY A 400 20.86 9.13 39.87
CA GLY A 400 21.90 8.11 39.68
C GLY A 400 22.71 8.30 38.40
N ASP A 401 23.76 7.49 38.25
CA ASP A 401 24.58 7.40 37.05
C ASP A 401 24.33 6.05 36.36
N GLY A 402 23.95 6.10 35.08
CA GLY A 402 23.71 4.91 34.27
C GLY A 402 24.93 4.45 33.49
N GLY A 403 25.87 5.34 33.16
CA GLY A 403 27.05 5.09 32.33
C GLY A 403 26.79 4.62 30.88
N PHE A 404 25.58 4.14 30.58
CA PHE A 404 25.10 3.52 29.34
C PHE A 404 23.57 3.68 29.22
N SER A 405 23.03 3.43 28.02
CA SER A 405 21.58 3.50 27.80
C SER A 405 20.90 2.18 28.18
N LEU A 406 19.79 2.27 28.90
CA LEU A 406 18.84 1.20 29.10
C LEU A 406 17.73 1.33 28.05
N THR A 407 17.59 0.33 27.19
CA THR A 407 16.72 0.37 26.00
C THR A 407 15.56 -0.60 26.16
N ASN A 408 14.34 -0.16 25.84
CA ASN A 408 13.12 -0.98 25.82
C ASN A 408 12.82 -1.58 24.43
N GLY A 409 13.83 -1.80 23.60
CA GLY A 409 13.68 -2.42 22.28
C GLY A 409 14.92 -3.20 21.85
N PRO A 410 14.85 -3.96 20.74
CA PRO A 410 13.72 -4.06 19.80
C PRO A 410 12.54 -4.87 20.35
N SER A 411 11.36 -4.71 19.73
CA SER A 411 10.12 -5.40 20.12
C SER A 411 10.27 -6.91 20.20
N MET A 412 9.50 -7.54 21.10
CA MET A 412 9.49 -8.99 21.33
C MET A 412 10.89 -9.55 21.62
N SER A 413 11.74 -8.82 22.34
CA SER A 413 13.09 -9.29 22.65
C SER A 413 13.49 -8.95 24.08
N GLU A 414 14.54 -9.61 24.58
CA GLU A 414 15.10 -9.25 25.89
C GLU A 414 15.57 -7.81 25.86
N THR A 415 15.23 -7.05 26.90
CA THR A 415 15.66 -5.68 27.05
C THR A 415 16.42 -5.53 28.37
N ASN A 416 17.50 -4.74 28.37
CA ASN A 416 18.29 -4.53 29.58
C ASN A 416 17.51 -3.71 30.63
N ILE A 417 16.60 -2.84 30.22
CA ILE A 417 15.66 -2.17 31.14
C ILE A 417 14.65 -3.17 31.73
N GLY A 418 14.14 -4.12 30.93
CA GLY A 418 13.27 -5.20 31.40
C GLY A 418 13.96 -6.11 32.41
N ASP A 419 15.24 -6.42 32.17
CA ASP A 419 16.07 -7.18 33.11
C ASP A 419 16.19 -6.44 34.46
N LEU A 420 16.48 -5.14 34.43
CA LEU A 420 16.60 -4.31 35.63
C LEU A 420 15.27 -4.25 36.39
N ILE A 421 14.17 -3.95 35.70
CA ILE A 421 12.84 -3.83 36.31
C ILE A 421 12.44 -5.13 37.00
N THR A 422 12.53 -6.25 36.30
CA THR A 422 12.13 -7.55 36.87
C THR A 422 13.04 -7.97 38.04
N ASP A 423 14.31 -7.59 38.04
CA ASP A 423 15.18 -7.76 39.21
C ASP A 423 14.75 -6.87 40.37
N THR A 424 14.33 -5.63 40.12
CA THR A 424 13.84 -4.73 41.18
C THR A 424 12.58 -5.26 41.84
N TYR A 425 11.67 -5.87 41.07
CA TYR A 425 10.46 -6.51 41.60
C TYR A 425 10.83 -7.64 42.56
N LEU A 426 11.76 -8.51 42.18
CA LEU A 426 12.24 -9.59 43.07
C LEU A 426 12.91 -9.05 44.33
N ALA A 427 13.77 -8.04 44.20
CA ALA A 427 14.48 -7.45 45.34
C ALA A 427 13.50 -6.90 46.37
N MET A 428 12.54 -6.08 45.94
CA MET A 428 11.59 -5.43 46.82
C MET A 428 10.59 -6.40 47.45
N VAL A 429 10.05 -7.34 46.68
CA VAL A 429 9.13 -8.36 47.24
C VAL A 429 9.84 -9.21 48.29
N ASN A 430 11.08 -9.65 48.05
CA ASN A 430 11.83 -10.44 49.02
C ASN A 430 12.21 -9.64 50.28
N GLN A 431 12.40 -8.34 50.15
CA GLN A 431 12.67 -7.45 51.29
C GLN A 431 11.43 -7.24 52.16
N LEU A 432 10.27 -6.94 51.56
CA LEU A 432 9.05 -6.54 52.28
C LEU A 432 8.16 -7.70 52.68
N GLN A 433 8.16 -8.79 51.90
CA GLN A 433 7.47 -10.03 52.21
C GLN A 433 8.48 -11.17 52.40
N PRO A 434 9.30 -11.11 53.47
CA PRO A 434 10.32 -12.13 53.69
C PRO A 434 9.67 -13.52 53.72
N PRO A 435 10.17 -14.46 52.92
CA PRO A 435 9.51 -15.72 52.69
C PRO A 435 9.46 -16.59 53.96
N PRO A 436 8.38 -17.35 54.20
CA PRO A 436 8.32 -18.30 55.31
C PRO A 436 9.19 -19.54 55.08
N THR A 437 9.52 -19.90 53.83
CA THR A 437 10.28 -21.12 53.47
C THR A 437 11.33 -20.94 52.37
N ALA A 438 11.05 -20.17 51.31
CA ALA A 438 11.99 -19.85 50.21
C ALA A 438 11.61 -18.53 49.51
N PRO A 439 12.60 -17.73 49.04
CA PRO A 439 12.34 -16.42 48.42
C PRO A 439 11.49 -16.51 47.16
N THR A 440 10.80 -15.40 46.83
CA THR A 440 10.25 -15.17 45.50
C THR A 440 11.40 -15.19 44.50
N ARG A 441 11.26 -15.96 43.42
CA ARG A 441 12.35 -16.16 42.45
C ARG A 441 11.96 -15.82 41.02
N LEU A 442 10.67 -15.71 40.71
CA LEU A 442 10.22 -15.35 39.37
C LEU A 442 9.66 -13.93 39.40
N ALA A 443 9.97 -13.15 38.38
CA ALA A 443 9.27 -11.91 38.11
C ALA A 443 8.91 -11.77 36.65
N PHE A 444 7.75 -11.17 36.38
CA PHE A 444 7.31 -10.75 35.06
C PHE A 444 7.23 -9.23 34.99
N GLY A 445 7.59 -8.70 33.82
CA GLY A 445 7.39 -7.31 33.46
C GLY A 445 6.92 -7.25 32.00
N PRO A 446 5.63 -7.02 31.74
CA PRO A 446 5.13 -6.86 30.37
C PRO A 446 5.73 -5.60 29.73
N ASP A 447 6.21 -5.72 28.50
CA ASP A 447 6.78 -4.62 27.71
C ASP A 447 5.80 -3.45 27.54
N GLY A 448 4.48 -3.70 27.50
CA GLY A 448 3.44 -2.69 27.37
C GLY A 448 3.40 -1.69 28.53
N PHE A 449 3.88 -2.09 29.70
CA PHE A 449 4.01 -1.22 30.88
C PHE A 449 5.37 -0.53 30.98
N ILE A 450 6.35 -0.92 30.15
CA ILE A 450 7.69 -0.31 30.09
C ILE A 450 7.70 0.78 29.01
N ARG A 451 7.29 2.00 29.36
CA ARG A 451 6.98 3.07 28.40
C ARG A 451 8.19 3.78 27.81
N ALA A 452 9.31 3.79 28.52
CA ALA A 452 10.53 4.43 28.05
C ALA A 452 11.80 3.75 28.58
N GLY A 453 12.85 3.75 27.78
CA GLY A 453 14.20 3.48 28.26
C GLY A 453 14.82 4.68 29.00
N VAL A 454 15.98 4.46 29.60
CA VAL A 454 16.83 5.52 30.17
C VAL A 454 17.98 5.76 29.20
N VAL A 455 18.04 6.94 28.59
CA VAL A 455 19.07 7.26 27.58
C VAL A 455 20.31 7.80 28.28
N LYS A 456 21.50 7.42 27.80
CA LYS A 456 22.76 7.92 28.35
C LYS A 456 22.98 9.42 28.06
N GLY A 457 22.96 10.23 29.12
CA GLY A 457 23.33 11.65 29.19
C GLY A 457 24.74 12.01 28.73
N ALA A 458 25.06 13.30 28.60
CA ALA A 458 26.42 13.77 28.29
C ALA A 458 27.41 13.51 29.45
N ALA A 459 26.96 13.68 30.69
CA ALA A 459 27.64 13.24 31.91
C ALA A 459 27.28 11.79 32.29
N GLY A 460 26.21 11.20 31.76
CA GLY A 460 25.80 9.81 32.01
C GLY A 460 24.86 9.63 33.20
N ILE A 461 24.36 10.74 33.73
CA ILE A 461 23.46 10.81 34.90
C ILE A 461 21.99 10.83 34.48
N PHE A 462 21.09 10.42 35.36
CA PHE A 462 19.64 10.47 35.16
C PHE A 462 18.93 11.01 36.41
N SER A 463 17.73 11.55 36.21
CA SER A 463 16.85 12.09 37.26
C SER A 463 15.80 11.07 37.68
N PHE A 464 15.02 11.40 38.72
CA PHE A 464 13.85 10.61 39.11
C PHE A 464 12.80 10.58 37.99
N TYR A 465 12.61 11.69 37.26
CA TYR A 465 11.67 11.77 36.12
C TYR A 465 11.99 10.70 35.06
N ASP A 466 13.29 10.45 34.82
CA ASP A 466 13.77 9.50 33.80
C ASP A 466 13.48 8.04 34.15
N LEU A 467 13.46 7.72 35.46
CA LEU A 467 13.06 6.41 35.96
C LEU A 467 11.54 6.27 36.08
N TYR A 468 10.83 7.33 36.48
CA TYR A 468 9.37 7.27 36.61
C TYR A 468 8.71 7.01 35.26
N ARG A 469 9.11 7.74 34.22
CA ARG A 469 8.58 7.57 32.84
C ARG A 469 8.80 6.17 32.26
N THR A 470 9.67 5.36 32.87
CA THR A 470 9.86 3.96 32.51
C THR A 470 8.64 3.12 32.89
N LEU A 471 8.04 3.37 34.06
CA LEU A 471 6.87 2.65 34.60
C LEU A 471 5.78 3.63 35.08
N PRO A 472 5.26 4.53 34.21
CA PRO A 472 4.38 5.62 34.61
C PRO A 472 2.91 5.21 34.72
N LEU A 473 2.56 4.01 34.22
CA LEU A 473 1.18 3.61 34.00
C LEU A 473 0.52 3.01 35.24
N GLY A 474 -0.79 3.21 35.28
CA GLY A 474 -1.73 2.44 36.09
C GLY A 474 -2.05 3.04 37.44
N GLY A 475 -2.73 2.23 38.24
CA GLY A 475 -3.23 2.57 39.56
C GLY A 475 -3.91 1.36 40.19
N SER A 476 -4.57 1.56 41.32
CA SER A 476 -5.49 0.56 41.88
C SER A 476 -6.77 1.25 42.34
N PRO A 477 -7.92 0.54 42.39
CA PRO A 477 -9.15 1.07 42.95
C PRO A 477 -9.06 1.42 44.45
N TYR A 478 -7.95 1.06 45.11
CA TYR A 478 -7.74 1.20 46.54
C TYR A 478 -6.85 2.39 46.90
N ASP A 479 -6.12 2.93 45.92
CA ASP A 479 -5.28 4.12 46.05
C ASP A 479 -5.40 4.99 44.79
N LEU A 480 -6.33 5.95 44.85
CA LEU A 480 -6.57 6.94 43.80
C LEU A 480 -5.63 8.16 43.90
N THR A 481 -4.74 8.17 44.90
CA THR A 481 -3.90 9.34 45.21
C THR A 481 -2.47 9.20 44.72
N THR A 482 -1.98 7.96 44.59
CA THR A 482 -0.64 7.68 44.07
C THR A 482 -0.74 6.90 42.76
N PRO A 483 -0.43 7.53 41.60
CA PRO A 483 -0.40 6.84 40.32
C PRO A 483 0.68 5.75 40.24
N GLY A 484 0.47 4.81 39.33
CA GLY A 484 1.30 3.63 39.10
C GLY A 484 0.62 2.34 39.57
N TYR A 485 0.82 1.25 38.82
CA TYR A 485 0.39 -0.06 39.28
C TYR A 485 1.17 -0.48 40.54
N PRO A 486 0.48 -0.98 41.59
CA PRO A 486 1.17 -1.59 42.71
C PRO A 486 1.81 -2.93 42.31
N LEU A 487 2.85 -3.34 43.02
CA LEU A 487 3.37 -4.71 42.89
C LEU A 487 2.41 -5.69 43.55
N VAL A 488 2.26 -6.86 42.91
CA VAL A 488 1.56 -8.01 43.46
C VAL A 488 2.51 -9.20 43.51
N SER A 489 2.30 -10.08 44.50
CA SER A 489 3.03 -11.35 44.56
C SER A 489 2.17 -12.52 44.99
N PHE A 490 2.09 -13.53 44.13
CA PHE A 490 1.24 -14.69 44.27
C PHE A 490 1.92 -15.94 43.70
N TYR A 491 1.24 -17.09 43.77
CA TYR A 491 1.78 -18.36 43.30
C TYR A 491 1.09 -18.87 42.03
N LEU A 492 1.85 -19.54 41.17
CA LEU A 492 1.36 -20.30 40.01
C LEU A 492 2.07 -21.65 39.93
N PHE A 493 1.42 -22.66 39.36
CA PHE A 493 2.07 -23.92 39.01
C PHE A 493 2.95 -23.76 37.76
N GLY A 494 3.99 -24.57 37.64
CA GLY A 494 4.86 -24.56 36.46
C GLY A 494 4.11 -24.77 35.14
N ALA A 495 3.03 -25.56 35.15
CA ALA A 495 2.16 -25.74 33.98
C ALA A 495 1.40 -24.45 33.60
N GLU A 496 0.95 -23.68 34.59
CA GLU A 496 0.27 -22.39 34.38
C GLU A 496 1.26 -21.38 33.81
N ILE A 497 2.49 -21.31 34.33
CA ILE A 497 3.56 -20.46 33.80
C ILE A 497 3.91 -20.82 32.35
N GLN A 498 4.05 -22.11 32.02
CA GLN A 498 4.24 -22.57 30.63
C GLN A 498 3.09 -22.13 29.71
N GLY A 499 1.85 -22.21 30.21
CA GLY A 499 0.67 -21.75 29.48
C GLY A 499 0.71 -20.24 29.21
N VAL A 500 0.99 -19.43 30.24
CA VAL A 500 1.15 -17.97 30.10
C VAL A 500 2.21 -17.63 29.06
N MET A 501 3.39 -18.25 29.15
CA MET A 501 4.50 -17.96 28.23
C MET A 501 4.17 -18.29 26.78
N ASN A 502 3.45 -19.39 26.51
CA ASN A 502 2.99 -19.67 25.15
C ASN A 502 1.90 -18.70 24.72
N MET A 503 0.91 -18.43 25.57
CA MET A 503 -0.20 -17.51 25.29
C MET A 503 0.30 -16.12 24.87
N VAL A 504 1.22 -15.50 25.63
CA VAL A 504 1.74 -14.17 25.29
C VAL A 504 2.56 -14.16 24.00
N LEU A 505 3.25 -15.26 23.69
CA LEU A 505 3.99 -15.40 22.42
C LEU A 505 3.05 -15.67 21.24
N ASP A 506 1.94 -16.36 21.48
CA ASP A 506 0.91 -16.69 20.49
C ASP A 506 0.16 -15.43 20.05
N MET A 507 -0.13 -14.52 20.98
CA MET A 507 -0.65 -13.18 20.70
C MET A 507 0.24 -12.39 19.73
N ASN A 508 1.55 -12.63 19.73
CA ASN A 508 2.52 -12.00 18.80
C ASN A 508 2.45 -10.46 18.80
N ARG A 509 2.19 -9.86 19.97
CA ARG A 509 2.24 -8.41 20.16
C ARG A 509 3.28 -8.05 21.23
N SER A 510 4.03 -6.98 20.97
CA SER A 510 5.14 -6.60 21.85
C SER A 510 4.69 -6.13 23.21
N ASP A 511 3.52 -5.52 23.35
CA ASP A 511 2.96 -5.02 24.61
C ASP A 511 2.69 -6.14 25.64
N PHE A 512 2.36 -7.35 25.19
CA PHE A 512 2.17 -8.51 26.06
C PHE A 512 3.46 -9.32 26.30
N PHE A 513 4.55 -8.98 25.62
CA PHE A 513 5.81 -9.72 25.74
C PHE A 513 6.37 -9.58 27.16
N LEU A 514 6.67 -10.72 27.79
CA LEU A 514 7.13 -10.75 29.17
C LEU A 514 8.66 -10.69 29.24
N GLN A 515 9.17 -9.59 29.79
CA GLN A 515 10.49 -9.53 30.41
C GLN A 515 10.46 -10.36 31.69
N VAL A 516 11.59 -10.98 32.03
CA VAL A 516 11.62 -11.99 33.10
C VAL A 516 12.86 -11.87 33.99
N SER A 517 12.70 -12.25 35.27
CA SER A 517 13.81 -12.54 36.18
C SER A 517 13.67 -13.91 36.84
N GLY A 518 14.82 -14.52 37.17
CA GLY A 518 14.97 -15.86 37.74
C GLY A 518 14.49 -17.02 36.85
N MET A 519 14.31 -16.75 35.55
CA MET A 519 14.05 -17.75 34.52
C MET A 519 14.77 -17.41 33.21
N LYS A 520 14.97 -18.44 32.38
CA LYS A 520 15.44 -18.29 31.01
C LYS A 520 14.57 -19.07 30.05
N TYR A 521 14.28 -18.50 28.89
CA TYR A 521 13.55 -19.19 27.85
C TYR A 521 14.08 -18.88 26.46
N SER A 522 13.87 -19.84 25.55
CA SER A 522 14.10 -19.64 24.13
C SER A 522 12.82 -19.90 23.37
N TYR A 523 12.53 -19.10 22.35
CA TYR A 523 11.29 -19.23 21.60
C TYR A 523 11.48 -19.06 20.09
N ASP A 524 10.67 -19.75 19.30
CA ASP A 524 10.57 -19.57 17.86
C ASP A 524 9.25 -18.84 17.53
N PRO A 525 9.29 -17.59 17.05
CA PRO A 525 8.09 -16.78 16.81
C PRO A 525 7.16 -17.37 15.75
N ASN A 526 7.69 -18.17 14.81
CA ASN A 526 6.92 -18.74 13.71
C ASN A 526 6.60 -20.23 13.91
N ALA A 527 6.86 -20.77 15.10
CA ALA A 527 6.34 -22.10 15.46
C ALA A 527 4.81 -22.05 15.62
N ALA A 528 4.19 -23.22 15.58
CA ALA A 528 2.75 -23.35 15.75
C ALA A 528 2.31 -22.84 17.14
N GLU A 529 1.06 -22.39 17.22
CA GLU A 529 0.43 -21.96 18.47
C GLU A 529 0.57 -23.03 19.55
N GLY A 530 0.95 -22.62 20.77
CA GLY A 530 1.26 -23.52 21.89
C GLY A 530 2.62 -24.21 21.85
N ASP A 531 3.39 -24.09 20.75
CA ASP A 531 4.74 -24.68 20.59
C ASP A 531 5.83 -23.61 20.39
N LYS A 532 5.55 -22.33 20.65
CA LYS A 532 6.52 -21.25 20.47
C LYS A 532 7.67 -21.33 21.48
N ILE A 533 7.42 -21.76 22.71
CA ILE A 533 8.48 -22.00 23.70
C ILE A 533 9.27 -23.26 23.37
N LYS A 534 10.59 -23.13 23.14
CA LYS A 534 11.51 -24.24 22.85
C LYS A 534 12.34 -24.69 24.06
N SER A 535 12.54 -23.81 25.02
CA SER A 535 13.09 -24.16 26.33
C SER A 535 12.59 -23.18 27.38
N LEU A 536 12.39 -23.67 28.61
CA LEU A 536 11.95 -22.87 29.75
C LEU A 536 12.59 -23.43 31.02
N THR A 537 13.47 -22.64 31.61
CA THR A 537 14.25 -23.02 32.79
C THR A 537 14.13 -21.96 33.88
N VAL A 538 14.20 -22.37 35.13
CA VAL A 538 14.04 -21.53 36.32
C VAL A 538 15.23 -21.70 37.25
N ASP A 539 15.57 -20.65 38.00
CA ASP A 539 16.65 -20.71 38.99
C ASP A 539 16.26 -21.62 40.18
N ASN A 540 17.07 -22.64 40.42
CA ASN A 540 16.91 -23.57 41.54
C ASN A 540 17.34 -22.98 42.90
N GLY A 541 17.86 -21.75 42.92
CA GLY A 541 18.30 -21.01 44.10
C GLY A 541 19.67 -21.38 44.63
N ALA A 542 20.37 -22.27 43.92
CA ALA A 542 21.80 -22.51 44.08
C ALA A 542 22.61 -21.84 42.94
N GLY A 543 21.97 -20.97 42.14
CA GLY A 543 22.59 -20.27 41.01
C GLY A 543 22.65 -21.11 39.73
N ALA A 544 21.86 -22.18 39.63
CA ALA A 544 21.76 -23.02 38.45
C ALA A 544 20.31 -23.03 37.91
N TYR A 545 20.18 -23.08 36.58
CA TYR A 545 18.89 -23.11 35.90
C TYR A 545 18.50 -24.54 35.54
N GLU A 546 17.28 -24.93 35.90
CA GLU A 546 16.73 -26.27 35.62
C GLU A 546 15.38 -26.18 34.89
N PRO A 547 14.96 -27.19 34.11
CA PRO A 547 13.66 -27.18 33.44
C PRO A 547 12.52 -26.99 34.44
N ILE A 548 11.59 -26.09 34.12
CA ILE A 548 10.42 -25.83 34.97
C ILE A 548 9.58 -27.12 35.15
N GLN A 549 9.13 -27.38 36.37
CA GLN A 549 8.40 -28.60 36.71
C GLN A 549 6.89 -28.31 36.76
N PRO A 550 6.04 -29.01 35.97
CA PRO A 550 4.63 -28.67 35.82
C PRO A 550 3.82 -28.59 37.12
N ALA A 551 4.09 -29.49 38.08
CA ALA A 551 3.36 -29.60 39.34
C ALA A 551 3.97 -28.80 40.50
N THR A 552 5.11 -28.13 40.27
CA THR A 552 5.77 -27.32 41.31
C THR A 552 5.11 -25.95 41.39
N LEU A 553 4.89 -25.48 42.61
CA LEU A 553 4.37 -24.15 42.88
C LEU A 553 5.52 -23.14 42.93
N TYR A 554 5.43 -22.08 42.13
CA TYR A 554 6.42 -21.01 42.06
C TYR A 554 5.80 -19.69 42.50
N LYS A 555 6.50 -18.95 43.37
CA LYS A 555 6.10 -17.59 43.75
C LYS A 555 6.62 -16.60 42.70
N LEU A 556 5.71 -15.77 42.19
CA LEU A 556 5.93 -14.77 41.14
C LEU A 556 5.71 -13.37 41.72
N ALA A 557 6.52 -12.40 41.29
CA ALA A 557 6.28 -10.97 41.47
C ALA A 557 5.98 -10.30 40.12
N THR A 558 5.02 -9.41 40.09
CA THR A 558 4.67 -8.64 38.88
C THR A 558 3.94 -7.36 39.30
N ASP A 559 3.66 -6.44 38.38
CA ASP A 559 2.73 -5.34 38.63
C ASP A 559 1.27 -5.81 38.60
N TYR A 560 0.39 -5.05 39.26
CA TYR A 560 -1.03 -5.34 39.40
C TYR A 560 -1.75 -5.39 38.05
N GLY A 561 -1.39 -4.54 37.09
CA GLY A 561 -1.95 -4.56 35.74
C GLY A 561 -1.76 -5.92 35.07
N ALA A 562 -0.53 -6.45 35.13
CA ALA A 562 -0.20 -7.77 34.61
C ALA A 562 -0.94 -8.89 35.36
N GLY A 563 -1.05 -8.78 36.69
CA GLY A 563 -1.79 -9.73 37.51
C GLY A 563 -3.28 -9.78 37.16
N SER A 564 -3.94 -8.62 37.07
CA SER A 564 -5.34 -8.50 36.68
C SER A 564 -5.59 -8.98 35.25
N PHE A 565 -4.64 -8.77 34.34
CA PHE A 565 -4.72 -9.31 32.98
C PHE A 565 -4.68 -10.84 32.98
N LEU A 566 -3.85 -11.49 33.80
CA LEU A 566 -3.87 -12.96 33.91
C LEU A 566 -5.25 -13.48 34.38
N VAL A 567 -5.90 -12.75 35.29
CA VAL A 567 -7.25 -13.08 35.78
C VAL A 567 -8.28 -13.03 34.66
N SER A 568 -8.16 -12.11 33.70
CA SER A 568 -9.09 -12.05 32.55
C SER A 568 -8.99 -13.28 31.64
N PHE A 569 -7.88 -14.04 31.67
CA PHE A 569 -7.75 -15.35 31.01
C PHE A 569 -8.10 -16.54 31.90
N GLY A 570 -8.69 -16.30 33.08
CA GLY A 570 -9.05 -17.35 34.03
C GLY A 570 -7.88 -17.91 34.83
N LEU A 571 -6.73 -17.23 34.83
CA LEU A 571 -5.57 -17.59 35.64
C LEU A 571 -5.61 -16.80 36.96
N TYR A 572 -6.20 -17.43 37.96
CA TYR A 572 -6.38 -16.84 39.28
C TYR A 572 -5.15 -17.00 40.19
N PRO A 573 -4.86 -16.02 41.07
CA PRO A 573 -3.71 -16.08 41.96
C PRO A 573 -3.89 -17.18 43.00
N ARG A 574 -2.79 -17.83 43.39
CA ARG A 574 -2.78 -18.83 44.47
C ARG A 574 -2.07 -18.33 45.71
N ASP A 575 -2.53 -18.83 46.87
CA ASP A 575 -1.82 -18.70 48.13
C ASP A 575 -0.63 -19.68 48.25
N ASN A 576 0.09 -19.62 49.36
CA ASN A 576 1.22 -20.53 49.68
C ASN A 576 0.78 -22.01 49.83
N ALA A 577 -0.50 -22.29 50.06
CA ALA A 577 -1.02 -23.65 50.08
C ALA A 577 -1.38 -24.18 48.67
N GLY A 578 -1.26 -23.34 47.64
CA GLY A 578 -1.62 -23.65 46.26
C GLY A 578 -3.12 -23.52 45.98
N ALA A 579 -3.92 -22.96 46.89
CA ALA A 579 -5.34 -22.74 46.68
C ALA A 579 -5.57 -21.46 45.85
N GLN A 580 -6.41 -21.56 44.81
CA GLN A 580 -6.82 -20.40 44.01
C GLN A 580 -7.72 -19.46 44.82
N VAL A 581 -7.49 -18.16 44.69
CA VAL A 581 -8.38 -17.11 45.18
C VAL A 581 -9.27 -16.67 44.02
N LEU A 582 -10.55 -17.05 44.09
CA LEU A 582 -11.55 -16.74 43.08
C LEU A 582 -12.32 -15.46 43.46
N PRO A 583 -12.82 -14.68 42.48
CA PRO A 583 -13.67 -13.54 42.73
C PRO A 583 -14.97 -13.94 43.45
N THR A 584 -15.43 -13.09 44.36
CA THR A 584 -16.68 -13.30 45.12
C THR A 584 -17.59 -12.08 45.01
N PRO A 585 -18.90 -12.19 45.27
CA PRO A 585 -19.80 -11.02 45.26
C PRO A 585 -19.40 -9.92 46.26
N THR A 586 -18.70 -10.28 47.34
CA THR A 586 -18.24 -9.34 48.39
C THR A 586 -16.83 -8.81 48.16
N GLU A 587 -16.05 -9.47 47.32
CA GLU A 587 -14.70 -9.05 46.93
C GLU A 587 -14.48 -9.54 45.49
N PRO A 588 -14.85 -8.69 44.49
CA PRO A 588 -14.83 -9.07 43.08
C PRO A 588 -13.41 -9.06 42.48
N ASP A 589 -12.45 -8.40 43.14
CA ASP A 589 -11.05 -8.41 42.72
C ASP A 589 -10.25 -9.51 43.45
N PRO A 590 -9.83 -10.58 42.76
CA PRO A 590 -9.01 -11.62 43.37
C PRO A 590 -7.55 -11.19 43.60
N MET A 591 -7.08 -10.05 43.05
CA MET A 591 -5.69 -9.58 43.21
C MET A 591 -5.45 -8.77 44.48
N LYS A 592 -6.46 -8.08 45.02
CA LYS A 592 -6.37 -7.25 46.22
C LYS A 592 -5.56 -7.84 47.38
N GLY A 593 -5.76 -9.14 47.65
CA GLY A 593 -5.08 -9.84 48.74
C GLY A 593 -3.58 -10.08 48.54
N PHE A 594 -3.08 -9.82 47.33
CA PHE A 594 -1.70 -10.09 46.91
C PHE A 594 -0.88 -8.82 46.67
N ILE A 595 -1.49 -7.64 46.86
CA ILE A 595 -0.81 -6.35 46.80
C ILE A 595 0.34 -6.31 47.82
N VAL A 596 1.49 -5.81 47.38
CA VAL A 596 2.68 -5.61 48.18
C VAL A 596 2.63 -4.20 48.75
N TYR A 597 2.79 -4.08 50.07
CA TYR A 597 2.73 -2.81 50.78
C TYR A 597 4.13 -2.42 51.28
N GLN A 598 4.37 -1.11 51.36
CA GLN A 598 5.63 -0.54 51.84
C GLN A 598 5.78 -0.65 53.37
N ASP A 599 4.66 -0.74 54.08
CA ASP A 599 4.57 -0.65 55.54
C ASP A 599 4.00 -1.92 56.22
N PRO A 600 4.50 -3.13 55.91
CA PRO A 600 4.01 -4.34 56.57
C PRO A 600 4.32 -4.31 58.08
N PRO A 601 3.40 -4.72 58.97
CA PRO A 601 2.11 -5.37 58.68
C PRO A 601 0.90 -4.41 58.65
N ALA A 602 1.11 -3.08 58.69
CA ALA A 602 0.02 -2.11 58.69
C ALA A 602 -0.74 -2.11 57.35
N ASN A 603 -0.02 -2.34 56.24
CA ASN A 603 -0.57 -2.49 54.89
C ASN A 603 -1.48 -1.32 54.50
N THR A 604 -0.99 -0.10 54.68
CA THR A 604 -1.74 1.13 54.38
C THR A 604 -1.20 1.87 53.16
N VAL A 605 0.02 1.55 52.71
CA VAL A 605 0.65 2.20 51.55
C VAL A 605 1.09 1.16 50.54
N GLU A 606 0.47 1.15 49.36
CA GLU A 606 0.83 0.25 48.28
C GLU A 606 2.25 0.55 47.76
N LEU A 607 3.03 -0.48 47.44
CA LEU A 607 4.32 -0.32 46.76
C LEU A 607 4.09 -0.28 45.25
N LYS A 608 4.29 0.87 44.61
CA LYS A 608 4.18 1.01 43.15
C LYS A 608 5.39 0.42 42.42
N ALA A 609 5.19 0.00 41.17
CA ALA A 609 6.25 -0.54 40.33
C ALA A 609 7.41 0.45 40.11
N TRP A 610 7.11 1.72 39.82
CA TRP A 610 8.12 2.78 39.73
C TRP A 610 8.83 3.03 41.06
N GLN A 611 8.14 2.89 42.21
CA GLN A 611 8.75 3.01 43.54
C GLN A 611 9.73 1.88 43.80
N ALA A 612 9.41 0.67 43.35
CA ALA A 612 10.32 -0.47 43.46
C ALA A 612 11.60 -0.23 42.65
N LEU A 613 11.47 0.21 41.39
CA LEU A 613 12.62 0.55 40.54
C LEU A 613 13.49 1.64 41.16
N THR A 614 12.89 2.77 41.53
CA THR A 614 13.60 3.94 42.06
C THR A 614 14.24 3.64 43.41
N THR A 615 13.57 2.90 44.31
CA THR A 615 14.14 2.50 45.60
C THR A 615 15.37 1.60 45.43
N VAL A 616 15.32 0.63 44.51
CA VAL A 616 16.46 -0.27 44.27
C VAL A 616 17.62 0.50 43.64
N VAL A 617 17.35 1.34 42.64
CA VAL A 617 18.38 2.16 41.99
C VAL A 617 19.05 3.11 42.99
N ALA A 618 18.28 3.79 43.86
CA ALA A 618 18.80 4.68 44.89
C ALA A 618 19.74 3.99 45.89
N ASN A 619 19.64 2.67 46.03
CA ASN A 619 20.46 1.87 46.94
C ASN A 619 21.65 1.17 46.26
N PHE A 620 21.85 1.36 44.95
CA PHE A 620 23.06 0.87 44.30
C PHE A 620 24.31 1.59 44.82
N PRO A 621 25.48 0.93 44.85
CA PRO A 621 26.71 1.57 45.29
C PRO A 621 27.15 2.67 44.32
N ASP A 622 27.77 3.71 44.87
CA ASP A 622 28.61 4.64 44.13
C ASP A 622 29.92 3.92 43.73
N LEU A 623 30.13 3.77 42.42
CA LEU A 623 31.23 3.04 41.79
C LEU A 623 32.35 3.97 41.29
N ASP A 624 32.10 5.26 41.08
CA ASP A 624 33.06 6.21 40.50
C ASP A 624 33.41 7.41 41.40
N GLY A 625 32.77 7.52 42.57
CA GLY A 625 33.05 8.49 43.62
C GLY A 625 32.37 9.84 43.41
N ASP A 626 31.31 9.92 42.60
CA ASP A 626 30.56 11.15 42.32
C ASP A 626 29.40 11.41 43.30
N PHE A 627 29.21 10.53 44.28
CA PHE A 627 28.14 10.53 45.28
C PHE A 627 26.75 10.19 44.75
N LEU A 628 26.65 9.67 43.53
CA LEU A 628 25.42 9.12 42.96
C LEU A 628 25.46 7.59 42.92
N PRO A 629 24.32 6.91 43.04
CA PRO A 629 24.27 5.46 42.85
C PRO A 629 24.47 5.12 41.37
N ASN A 630 25.34 4.15 41.07
CA ASN A 630 25.55 3.69 39.69
C ASN A 630 24.73 2.43 39.37
N ILE A 631 24.04 2.43 38.22
CA ILE A 631 23.45 1.19 37.69
C ILE A 631 24.59 0.21 37.38
N PRO A 632 24.55 -1.03 37.90
CA PRO A 632 25.62 -1.99 37.69
C PRO A 632 25.96 -2.20 36.20
N PRO A 633 27.25 -2.22 35.81
CA PRO A 633 27.68 -2.42 34.42
C PRO A 633 27.15 -3.70 33.76
N THR A 634 26.69 -4.67 34.54
CA THR A 634 26.01 -5.87 34.04
C THR A 634 24.78 -5.54 33.21
N TYR A 635 24.07 -4.45 33.47
CA TYR A 635 22.90 -4.02 32.69
C TYR A 635 23.26 -3.22 31.42
N SER A 636 24.55 -3.05 31.10
CA SER A 636 24.96 -2.44 29.82
C SER A 636 24.59 -3.29 28.60
N THR A 637 24.26 -4.57 28.83
CA THR A 637 23.69 -5.50 27.86
C THR A 637 22.56 -6.30 28.52
N THR A 638 21.82 -7.06 27.71
CA THR A 638 20.83 -8.03 28.22
C THR A 638 21.52 -9.14 29.03
N GLN A 639 20.77 -9.78 29.94
CA GLN A 639 21.26 -10.84 30.83
C GLN A 639 21.26 -12.23 30.18
N GLY A 640 20.80 -12.36 28.94
CA GLY A 640 20.70 -13.62 28.21
C GLY A 640 19.67 -14.55 28.83
N ARG A 641 18.55 -13.98 29.29
CA ARG A 641 17.36 -14.67 29.80
C ARG A 641 16.41 -15.05 28.68
N ILE A 642 16.38 -14.31 27.58
CA ILE A 642 15.44 -14.56 26.48
C ILE A 642 16.18 -14.71 25.16
N THR A 643 16.04 -15.89 24.54
CA THR A 643 16.67 -16.19 23.25
C THR A 643 15.63 -16.39 22.15
N ARG A 644 15.50 -15.41 21.26
CA ARG A 644 14.71 -15.55 20.03
C ARG A 644 15.44 -16.44 19.02
N LEU A 645 14.80 -17.52 18.59
CA LEU A 645 15.34 -18.48 17.63
C LEU A 645 14.91 -18.11 16.21
N ASN A 646 15.80 -18.34 15.23
CA ASN A 646 15.44 -18.28 13.83
C ASN A 646 14.62 -19.52 13.48
N SER A 647 13.50 -19.38 12.78
CA SER A 647 12.75 -20.53 12.28
C SER A 647 13.46 -21.16 11.08
N VAL A 648 13.12 -22.41 10.78
CA VAL A 648 13.56 -23.05 9.53
C VAL A 648 12.92 -22.31 8.35
N PRO A 649 13.71 -21.86 7.36
CA PRO A 649 13.19 -21.15 6.20
C PRO A 649 12.35 -22.09 5.33
N THR A 650 11.35 -21.57 4.62
CA THR A 650 10.59 -22.35 3.62
C THR A 650 10.60 -21.61 2.29
N ILE A 651 10.87 -22.30 1.18
CA ILE A 651 10.79 -21.73 -0.17
C ILE A 651 9.43 -22.07 -0.78
N THR A 652 8.72 -21.03 -1.23
CA THR A 652 7.45 -21.15 -1.95
C THR A 652 7.67 -21.16 -3.46
N THR A 653 8.40 -20.17 -4.00
CA THR A 653 8.65 -20.03 -5.45
C THR A 653 10.06 -19.56 -5.78
N LEU A 654 10.47 -19.85 -7.02
CA LEU A 654 11.70 -19.39 -7.65
C LEU A 654 11.32 -18.51 -8.84
N SER A 655 11.97 -17.36 -9.02
CA SER A 655 11.77 -16.50 -10.18
C SER A 655 13.11 -15.97 -10.71
N PRO A 656 13.53 -16.36 -11.93
CA PRO A 656 12.89 -17.38 -12.76
C PRO A 656 12.93 -18.77 -12.08
N ALA A 657 12.02 -19.68 -12.44
CA ALA A 657 12.05 -21.09 -11.98
C ALA A 657 12.87 -22.00 -12.90
N GLY A 658 13.27 -21.48 -14.06
CA GLY A 658 14.13 -22.17 -14.99
C GLY A 658 14.76 -21.22 -16.01
N LYS A 659 15.84 -21.66 -16.65
CA LYS A 659 16.56 -20.93 -17.70
C LYS A 659 16.95 -21.87 -18.83
N THR A 660 17.37 -21.32 -19.97
CA THR A 660 17.87 -22.13 -21.09
C THR A 660 19.35 -22.43 -20.90
N ALA A 661 19.79 -23.63 -21.28
CA ALA A 661 21.19 -24.01 -21.25
C ALA A 661 22.03 -23.03 -22.09
N GLY A 662 23.07 -22.45 -21.48
CA GLY A 662 23.97 -21.49 -22.13
C GLY A 662 23.55 -20.01 -22.02
N ASP A 663 22.46 -19.69 -21.33
CA ASP A 663 22.07 -18.31 -21.01
C ASP A 663 23.15 -17.59 -20.17
N ALA A 664 23.12 -16.27 -20.19
CA ALA A 664 23.93 -15.45 -19.28
C ALA A 664 23.53 -15.69 -17.81
N GLY A 665 24.48 -15.47 -16.89
CA GLY A 665 24.21 -15.50 -15.45
C GLY A 665 23.12 -14.49 -15.09
N PHE A 666 22.36 -14.79 -14.04
CA PHE A 666 21.15 -14.03 -13.71
C PHE A 666 20.97 -13.90 -12.19
N THR A 667 20.08 -13.01 -11.78
CA THR A 667 19.66 -12.90 -10.38
C THR A 667 18.41 -13.73 -10.17
N LEU A 668 18.53 -14.78 -9.35
CA LEU A 668 17.42 -15.60 -8.89
C LEU A 668 16.72 -14.89 -7.72
N THR A 669 15.43 -14.65 -7.84
CA THR A 669 14.57 -14.28 -6.72
C THR A 669 14.01 -15.54 -6.09
N VAL A 670 14.21 -15.71 -4.79
CA VAL A 670 13.68 -16.82 -3.99
C VAL A 670 12.61 -16.24 -3.07
N ASN A 671 11.35 -16.63 -3.27
CA ASN A 671 10.26 -16.26 -2.39
C ASN A 671 9.98 -17.40 -1.41
N GLY A 672 9.58 -17.03 -0.21
CA GLY A 672 9.40 -17.99 0.87
C GLY A 672 8.88 -17.35 2.14
N THR A 673 9.14 -18.00 3.25
CA THR A 673 8.85 -17.50 4.60
C THR A 673 10.04 -17.76 5.52
N ASN A 674 10.07 -17.00 6.62
CA ASN A 674 11.04 -17.11 7.70
C ASN A 674 12.49 -16.83 7.29
N PHE A 675 12.75 -16.06 6.24
CA PHE A 675 14.10 -15.61 5.95
C PHE A 675 14.54 -14.57 6.99
N VAL A 676 15.84 -14.54 7.28
CA VAL A 676 16.42 -13.62 8.26
C VAL A 676 17.64 -12.93 7.66
N ALA A 677 18.05 -11.81 8.25
CA ALA A 677 19.32 -11.19 7.90
C ALA A 677 20.45 -12.22 8.10
N GLY A 678 21.18 -12.52 7.02
CA GLY A 678 22.23 -13.55 7.01
C GLY A 678 21.83 -14.88 6.35
N SER A 679 20.56 -15.08 5.94
CA SER A 679 20.15 -16.24 5.14
C SER A 679 20.98 -16.38 3.86
N LYS A 680 21.23 -17.62 3.43
CA LYS A 680 21.97 -17.94 2.20
C LYS A 680 21.13 -18.83 1.29
N VAL A 681 20.95 -18.42 0.03
CA VAL A 681 20.46 -19.31 -1.03
C VAL A 681 21.59 -20.25 -1.40
N ARG A 682 21.27 -21.54 -1.52
CA ARG A 682 22.19 -22.62 -1.87
C ARG A 682 21.80 -23.28 -3.17
N TRP A 683 22.75 -23.43 -4.08
CA TRP A 683 22.61 -24.11 -5.37
C TRP A 683 23.36 -25.45 -5.32
N ASN A 684 22.62 -26.56 -5.39
CA ASN A 684 23.17 -27.92 -5.19
C ASN A 684 23.99 -28.04 -3.89
N GLY A 685 23.55 -27.34 -2.84
CA GLY A 685 24.20 -27.30 -1.52
C GLY A 685 25.31 -26.27 -1.35
N ALA A 686 25.77 -25.58 -2.41
CA ALA A 686 26.79 -24.54 -2.34
C ALA A 686 26.17 -23.13 -2.16
N ASP A 687 26.73 -22.30 -1.28
CA ASP A 687 26.22 -20.94 -1.03
C ASP A 687 26.39 -20.03 -2.25
N LEU A 688 25.31 -19.35 -2.64
CA LEU A 688 25.34 -18.26 -3.61
C LEU A 688 25.53 -16.90 -2.93
N THR A 689 26.02 -15.92 -3.69
CA THR A 689 26.00 -14.52 -3.24
C THR A 689 24.55 -14.08 -3.11
N THR A 690 24.09 -13.95 -1.86
CA THR A 690 22.69 -13.74 -1.50
C THR A 690 22.51 -12.38 -0.85
N THR A 691 21.50 -11.64 -1.30
CA THR A 691 21.02 -10.40 -0.71
C THR A 691 19.67 -10.66 -0.03
N TYR A 692 19.60 -10.34 1.27
CA TYR A 692 18.36 -10.33 2.03
C TYR A 692 17.51 -9.13 1.61
N VAL A 693 16.29 -9.38 1.14
CA VAL A 693 15.33 -8.32 0.76
C VAL A 693 14.28 -8.16 1.85
N SER A 694 13.64 -9.25 2.26
CA SER A 694 12.66 -9.29 3.35
C SER A 694 12.59 -10.70 3.95
N ALA A 695 11.79 -10.86 5.01
CA ALA A 695 11.54 -12.16 5.63
C ALA A 695 10.86 -13.18 4.68
N THR A 696 10.38 -12.72 3.52
CA THR A 696 9.72 -13.55 2.50
C THR A 696 10.41 -13.54 1.14
N ARG A 697 11.51 -12.77 0.99
CA ARG A 697 12.22 -12.64 -0.29
C ARG A 697 13.73 -12.53 -0.12
N LEU A 698 14.45 -13.37 -0.87
CA LEU A 698 15.89 -13.26 -1.10
C LEU A 698 16.16 -13.05 -2.58
N THR A 699 17.29 -12.45 -2.91
CA THR A 699 17.85 -12.52 -4.25
C THR A 699 19.24 -13.15 -4.19
N ALA A 700 19.61 -13.94 -5.19
CA ALA A 700 20.91 -14.57 -5.27
C ALA A 700 21.44 -14.57 -6.71
N THR A 701 22.72 -14.30 -6.87
CA THR A 701 23.36 -14.33 -8.20
C THR A 701 23.71 -15.76 -8.58
N VAL A 702 23.14 -16.24 -9.69
CA VAL A 702 23.46 -17.54 -10.31
C VAL A 702 24.41 -17.30 -11.49
N PRO A 703 25.67 -17.77 -11.42
CA PRO A 703 26.63 -17.68 -12.52
C PRO A 703 26.18 -18.42 -13.79
N ALA A 704 26.60 -17.94 -14.98
CA ALA A 704 26.32 -18.59 -16.27
C ALA A 704 26.82 -20.05 -16.32
N ALA A 705 27.93 -20.35 -15.64
CA ALA A 705 28.51 -21.68 -15.60
C ALA A 705 27.57 -22.72 -14.94
N ASP A 706 26.73 -22.30 -13.99
CA ASP A 706 25.81 -23.17 -13.26
C ASP A 706 24.56 -23.55 -14.09
N ILE A 707 24.36 -22.89 -15.25
CA ILE A 707 23.31 -23.18 -16.22
C ILE A 707 23.87 -23.48 -17.62
N ALA A 708 25.14 -23.87 -17.73
CA ALA A 708 25.78 -24.13 -19.02
C ALA A 708 25.21 -25.36 -19.76
N ASN A 709 24.62 -26.30 -19.03
CA ASN A 709 24.12 -27.56 -19.57
C ASN A 709 22.67 -27.80 -19.15
N VAL A 710 21.91 -28.48 -20.01
CA VAL A 710 20.54 -28.93 -19.73
C VAL A 710 20.54 -29.83 -18.49
N GLY A 711 19.59 -29.62 -17.58
CA GLY A 711 19.50 -30.36 -16.33
C GLY A 711 18.61 -29.68 -15.29
N THR A 712 18.82 -30.00 -14.03
CA THR A 712 18.11 -29.39 -12.90
C THR A 712 19.10 -29.04 -11.79
N ALA A 713 18.76 -28.06 -10.96
CA ALA A 713 19.49 -27.72 -9.74
C ALA A 713 18.56 -27.68 -8.53
N ASP A 714 19.04 -28.18 -7.40
CA ASP A 714 18.34 -28.10 -6.13
C ASP A 714 18.65 -26.77 -5.44
N VAL A 715 17.62 -25.96 -5.25
CA VAL A 715 17.70 -24.68 -4.54
C VAL A 715 17.16 -24.85 -3.12
N THR A 716 17.97 -24.49 -2.14
CA THR A 716 17.58 -24.41 -0.71
C THR A 716 17.97 -23.06 -0.13
N VAL A 717 17.41 -22.70 1.02
CA VAL A 717 17.83 -21.55 1.82
C VAL A 717 18.31 -22.05 3.17
N PHE A 718 19.43 -21.51 3.66
CA PHE A 718 19.95 -21.77 4.99
C PHE A 718 19.82 -20.53 5.87
N ASN A 719 19.17 -20.68 7.02
CA ASN A 719 19.17 -19.68 8.09
C ASN A 719 20.24 -20.00 9.14
N PRO A 720 21.01 -19.00 9.61
CA PRO A 720 22.02 -19.20 10.65
C PRO A 720 21.41 -19.45 12.04
N ALA A 721 22.26 -19.90 12.98
CA ALA A 721 21.94 -19.99 14.40
C ALA A 721 21.75 -18.59 15.05
N PRO A 722 21.05 -18.47 16.20
CA PRO A 722 20.42 -19.54 16.99
C PRO A 722 19.15 -20.08 16.32
N GLY A 723 18.91 -21.39 16.44
CA GLY A 723 17.87 -22.07 15.64
C GLY A 723 18.30 -22.22 14.17
N GLY A 724 17.37 -21.92 13.26
CA GLY A 724 17.58 -21.93 11.82
C GLY A 724 17.64 -23.33 11.24
N GLY A 725 18.30 -23.46 10.10
CA GLY A 725 18.38 -24.72 9.36
C GLY A 725 18.22 -24.54 7.86
N ILE A 726 18.13 -25.67 7.15
CA ILE A 726 17.97 -25.73 5.69
C ILE A 726 16.48 -25.86 5.37
N SER A 727 16.01 -25.11 4.38
CA SER A 727 14.64 -25.16 3.89
C SER A 727 14.29 -26.49 3.20
N ASN A 728 13.02 -26.62 2.84
CA ASN A 728 12.63 -27.51 1.74
C ASN A 728 13.40 -27.19 0.45
N VAL A 729 13.56 -28.19 -0.41
CA VAL A 729 14.19 -28.05 -1.73
C VAL A 729 13.15 -27.55 -2.74
N LYS A 730 13.55 -26.60 -3.60
CA LYS A 730 12.86 -26.28 -4.85
C LYS A 730 13.78 -26.54 -6.03
N THR A 731 13.28 -27.28 -7.00
CA THR A 731 14.03 -27.60 -8.22
C THR A 731 13.96 -26.42 -9.20
N PHE A 732 15.12 -26.00 -9.67
CA PHE A 732 15.28 -25.07 -10.78
C PHE A 732 15.60 -25.86 -12.06
N THR A 733 14.94 -25.56 -13.17
CA THR A 733 15.11 -26.32 -14.43
C THR A 733 15.97 -25.58 -15.44
N VAL A 734 17.00 -26.24 -15.99
CA VAL A 734 17.79 -25.76 -17.12
C VAL A 734 17.33 -26.47 -18.38
N ASN A 735 16.55 -25.77 -19.21
CA ASN A 735 15.90 -26.31 -20.40
C ASN A 735 16.85 -26.35 -21.61
N ALA A 736 16.55 -27.25 -22.55
CA ALA A 736 17.11 -27.12 -23.89
C ALA A 736 16.57 -25.85 -24.57
N PRO A 737 17.34 -25.20 -25.48
CA PRO A 737 16.83 -24.10 -26.29
C PRO A 737 15.57 -24.54 -27.06
N ARG A 738 14.45 -23.84 -26.86
CA ARG A 738 13.15 -24.19 -27.48
C ARG A 738 12.91 -23.37 -28.75
N PRO A 739 12.34 -23.94 -29.83
CA PRO A 739 11.74 -23.17 -30.92
C PRO A 739 10.51 -22.39 -30.43
N ALA A 740 10.23 -21.22 -31.00
CA ALA A 740 9.08 -20.39 -30.67
C ALA A 740 7.76 -21.16 -30.85
N ASP A 741 6.92 -21.21 -29.83
CA ASP A 741 5.59 -21.81 -29.86
C ASP A 741 4.52 -20.75 -29.56
N ASN A 742 3.37 -20.85 -30.25
CA ASN A 742 2.23 -19.93 -30.17
C ASN A 742 1.45 -20.04 -28.83
N SER A 743 2.14 -20.25 -27.71
CA SER A 743 1.55 -20.39 -26.38
C SER A 743 1.47 -19.07 -25.61
N THR A 744 2.25 -18.05 -25.98
CA THR A 744 2.21 -16.72 -25.37
C THR A 744 1.86 -15.66 -26.40
N TRP A 745 0.99 -14.73 -26.06
CA TRP A 745 0.51 -13.66 -26.93
C TRP A 745 0.54 -12.30 -26.23
N TYR A 746 0.83 -11.26 -27.01
CA TYR A 746 0.96 -9.87 -26.57
C TYR A 746 0.09 -8.97 -27.44
N LEU A 747 -0.62 -8.03 -26.81
CA LEU A 747 -1.50 -7.03 -27.44
C LEU A 747 -1.16 -5.68 -26.82
N ALA A 748 -0.73 -4.69 -27.60
CA ALA A 748 -0.23 -3.43 -27.07
C ALA A 748 -1.32 -2.36 -26.86
N GLU A 749 -2.49 -2.51 -27.52
CA GLU A 749 -3.68 -1.70 -27.29
C GLU A 749 -4.65 -2.31 -26.27
N GLY A 750 -5.37 -1.43 -25.58
CA GLY A 750 -6.43 -1.74 -24.63
C GLY A 750 -6.84 -0.50 -23.83
N SER A 751 -8.14 -0.27 -23.67
CA SER A 751 -8.66 0.75 -22.75
C SER A 751 -10.03 0.36 -22.21
N THR A 752 -10.22 0.51 -20.90
CA THR A 752 -11.56 0.54 -20.26
C THR A 752 -11.99 1.98 -19.95
N ALA A 753 -11.20 2.96 -20.36
CA ALA A 753 -11.45 4.37 -20.20
C ALA A 753 -12.09 5.00 -21.44
N TRP A 754 -12.43 6.29 -21.35
CA TRP A 754 -12.81 7.12 -22.50
C TRP A 754 -14.02 6.63 -23.32
N GLY A 755 -14.90 5.81 -22.72
CA GLY A 755 -16.05 5.23 -23.41
C GLY A 755 -15.72 4.03 -24.29
N PHE A 756 -14.52 3.47 -24.18
CA PHE A 756 -14.15 2.20 -24.82
C PHE A 756 -14.62 1.00 -23.99
N ASP A 757 -15.07 -0.02 -24.70
CA ASP A 757 -15.23 -1.39 -24.21
C ASP A 757 -14.23 -2.27 -24.94
N CYS A 758 -13.57 -3.15 -24.18
CA CYS A 758 -12.55 -4.05 -24.69
C CYS A 758 -12.97 -5.49 -24.42
N TYR A 759 -12.64 -6.38 -25.35
CA TYR A 759 -12.82 -7.81 -25.23
C TYR A 759 -11.57 -8.53 -25.74
N ILE A 760 -11.05 -9.48 -24.97
CA ILE A 760 -9.93 -10.34 -25.36
C ILE A 760 -10.51 -11.70 -25.73
N SER A 761 -10.40 -12.11 -27.00
CA SER A 761 -10.88 -13.43 -27.44
C SER A 761 -9.70 -14.39 -27.52
N ILE A 762 -9.87 -15.58 -26.97
CA ILE A 762 -8.85 -16.61 -26.88
C ILE A 762 -9.41 -17.87 -27.53
N GLU A 763 -8.72 -18.37 -28.55
CA GLU A 763 -9.03 -19.61 -29.25
C GLU A 763 -8.19 -20.76 -28.69
N ASN A 764 -8.84 -21.88 -28.38
CA ASN A 764 -8.19 -23.16 -28.15
C ASN A 764 -8.40 -24.09 -29.37
N PRO A 765 -7.43 -24.16 -30.30
CA PRO A 765 -7.52 -25.04 -31.46
C PRO A 765 -7.16 -26.50 -31.13
N ASN A 766 -6.82 -26.82 -29.89
CA ASN A 766 -6.38 -28.15 -29.51
C ASN A 766 -7.56 -29.09 -29.26
N ASN A 767 -7.32 -30.38 -29.49
CA ASN A 767 -8.28 -31.46 -29.18
C ASN A 767 -8.37 -31.78 -27.67
N GLU A 768 -7.80 -30.94 -26.82
CA GLU A 768 -7.82 -31.04 -25.37
C GLU A 768 -8.05 -29.65 -24.75
N ALA A 769 -8.53 -29.62 -23.52
CA ALA A 769 -8.72 -28.36 -22.80
C ALA A 769 -7.36 -27.74 -22.42
N VAL A 770 -7.32 -26.41 -22.36
CA VAL A 770 -6.14 -25.63 -21.95
C VAL A 770 -6.54 -24.53 -20.97
N THR A 771 -5.55 -24.02 -20.26
CA THR A 771 -5.70 -22.92 -19.29
C THR A 771 -4.85 -21.74 -19.75
N ALA A 772 -5.47 -20.58 -19.96
CA ALA A 772 -4.78 -19.35 -20.32
C ALA A 772 -4.71 -18.41 -19.12
N SER A 773 -3.51 -18.01 -18.70
CA SER A 773 -3.29 -16.92 -17.74
C SER A 773 -3.25 -15.57 -18.45
N ILE A 774 -3.83 -14.54 -17.83
CA ILE A 774 -3.98 -13.21 -18.41
C ILE A 774 -3.37 -12.17 -17.48
N GLY A 775 -2.52 -11.29 -18.02
CA GLY A 775 -1.97 -10.15 -17.31
C GLY A 775 -2.15 -8.86 -18.11
N TYR A 776 -2.50 -7.78 -17.41
CA TYR A 776 -2.59 -6.45 -17.99
C TYR A 776 -1.42 -5.59 -17.55
N MET A 777 -0.82 -4.81 -18.45
CA MET A 777 0.24 -3.85 -18.10
C MET A 777 -0.30 -2.44 -18.33
N THR A 778 -0.46 -1.69 -17.25
CA THR A 778 -0.98 -0.32 -17.25
C THR A 778 0.16 0.69 -17.12
N ASP A 779 -0.16 1.99 -17.10
CA ASP A 779 0.82 3.04 -16.77
C ASP A 779 1.31 2.97 -15.30
N SER A 780 0.55 2.33 -14.40
CA SER A 780 0.90 2.15 -12.98
C SER A 780 1.59 0.82 -12.67
N GLY A 781 1.74 -0.05 -13.67
CA GLY A 781 2.42 -1.34 -13.56
C GLY A 781 1.56 -2.52 -13.99
N GLN A 782 2.04 -3.73 -13.74
CA GLN A 782 1.35 -4.96 -14.13
C GLN A 782 0.27 -5.35 -13.12
N VAL A 783 -0.89 -5.75 -13.62
CA VAL A 783 -2.05 -6.31 -12.90
C VAL A 783 -2.28 -7.74 -13.39
N ASP A 784 -2.39 -8.69 -12.46
CA ASP A 784 -2.76 -10.07 -12.78
C ASP A 784 -4.29 -10.19 -12.87
N ALA A 785 -4.80 -10.76 -13.96
CA ALA A 785 -6.23 -10.92 -14.21
C ALA A 785 -6.71 -12.37 -14.00
N GLY A 786 -5.81 -13.27 -13.58
CA GLY A 786 -6.12 -14.66 -13.32
C GLY A 786 -6.11 -15.53 -14.56
N GLU A 787 -6.92 -16.60 -14.52
CA GLU A 787 -6.88 -17.69 -15.50
C GLU A 787 -8.26 -18.02 -16.04
N VAL A 788 -8.29 -18.40 -17.32
CA VAL A 788 -9.49 -18.90 -17.99
C VAL A 788 -9.24 -20.30 -18.56
N ASN A 789 -10.19 -21.21 -18.29
CA ASN A 789 -10.17 -22.56 -18.84
C ASN A 789 -10.93 -22.57 -20.16
N LEU A 790 -10.32 -23.13 -21.20
CA LEU A 790 -10.92 -23.30 -22.52
C LEU A 790 -11.11 -24.79 -22.81
N PRO A 791 -12.34 -25.26 -23.08
CA PRO A 791 -12.58 -26.60 -23.61
C PRO A 791 -11.79 -26.88 -24.90
N ALA A 792 -11.65 -28.15 -25.26
CA ALA A 792 -11.08 -28.54 -26.56
C ALA A 792 -11.88 -27.93 -27.72
N ASN A 793 -11.19 -27.47 -28.77
CA ASN A 793 -11.78 -26.89 -29.99
C ASN A 793 -12.84 -25.81 -29.67
N SER A 794 -12.47 -24.81 -28.88
CA SER A 794 -13.41 -23.79 -28.40
C SER A 794 -12.79 -22.38 -28.43
N GLN A 795 -13.59 -21.38 -28.08
CA GLN A 795 -13.10 -20.02 -27.87
C GLN A 795 -13.68 -19.42 -26.58
N THR A 796 -13.07 -18.41 -26.00
CA THR A 796 -13.68 -17.64 -24.91
C THR A 796 -13.36 -16.16 -25.04
N THR A 797 -14.23 -15.32 -24.49
CA THR A 797 -14.03 -13.87 -24.48
C THR A 797 -13.95 -13.38 -23.03
N VAL A 798 -12.89 -12.65 -22.72
CA VAL A 798 -12.67 -12.03 -21.41
C VAL A 798 -12.90 -10.53 -21.51
N ASN A 799 -13.58 -9.96 -20.52
CA ASN A 799 -13.82 -8.52 -20.43
C ASN A 799 -12.84 -7.89 -19.42
N PRO A 800 -11.86 -7.09 -19.87
CA PRO A 800 -10.93 -6.42 -18.96
C PRO A 800 -11.59 -5.51 -17.92
N ARG A 801 -12.83 -5.05 -18.14
CA ARG A 801 -13.59 -4.28 -17.12
C ARG A 801 -13.88 -5.06 -15.84
N ASP A 802 -13.82 -6.39 -15.89
CA ASP A 802 -14.01 -7.23 -14.70
C ASP A 802 -12.80 -7.14 -13.74
N THR A 803 -11.67 -6.61 -14.21
CA THR A 803 -10.42 -6.45 -13.44
C THR A 803 -9.96 -5.00 -13.36
N LEU A 804 -10.11 -4.24 -14.45
CA LEU A 804 -9.59 -2.88 -14.61
C LEU A 804 -10.73 -1.87 -14.77
N TRP A 805 -10.73 -0.82 -13.94
CA TRP A 805 -11.68 0.28 -14.07
C TRP A 805 -11.02 1.52 -14.65
N ASP A 806 -11.59 2.05 -15.73
CA ASP A 806 -11.23 3.36 -16.33
C ASP A 806 -9.71 3.53 -16.56
N THR A 807 -9.08 2.57 -17.24
CA THR A 807 -7.62 2.53 -17.40
C THR A 807 -7.19 2.11 -18.82
N ASP A 808 -6.10 2.70 -19.33
CA ASP A 808 -5.38 2.23 -20.53
C ASP A 808 -4.40 1.11 -20.18
N PHE A 809 -4.36 0.06 -21.00
CA PHE A 809 -3.57 -1.14 -20.73
C PHE A 809 -3.07 -1.81 -22.01
N SER A 810 -2.16 -2.77 -21.83
CA SER A 810 -1.78 -3.78 -22.81
C SER A 810 -1.98 -5.15 -22.19
N THR A 811 -2.08 -6.20 -23.00
CA THR A 811 -2.41 -7.55 -22.52
C THR A 811 -1.28 -8.52 -22.84
N LYS A 812 -1.01 -9.44 -21.90
CA LYS A 812 -0.24 -10.66 -22.12
C LYS A 812 -1.12 -11.85 -21.77
N VAL A 813 -1.20 -12.84 -22.67
CA VAL A 813 -1.91 -14.11 -22.44
C VAL A 813 -0.93 -15.26 -22.62
N GLU A 814 -0.95 -16.24 -21.71
CA GLU A 814 -0.03 -17.38 -21.73
C GLU A 814 -0.78 -18.68 -21.44
N CYS A 815 -0.65 -19.65 -22.35
CA CYS A 815 -1.17 -21.02 -22.21
C CYS A 815 -0.28 -21.81 -21.26
N LYS A 816 -0.83 -22.23 -20.11
CA LYS A 816 -0.08 -22.90 -19.05
C LYS A 816 0.44 -24.28 -19.47
N GLU A 817 -0.27 -24.95 -20.36
CA GLU A 817 0.13 -26.24 -20.89
C GLU A 817 1.18 -26.12 -22.01
N GLY A 818 1.58 -24.89 -22.38
CA GLY A 818 2.58 -24.64 -23.43
C GLY A 818 2.10 -25.08 -24.83
N LYS A 819 0.78 -25.13 -25.03
CA LYS A 819 0.14 -25.48 -26.31
C LYS A 819 -0.22 -24.21 -27.09
N THR A 820 -0.41 -24.37 -28.39
CA THR A 820 -0.91 -23.30 -29.27
C THR A 820 -2.25 -22.80 -28.77
N ILE A 821 -2.35 -21.49 -28.55
CA ILE A 821 -3.59 -20.74 -28.48
C ILE A 821 -3.50 -19.63 -29.52
N ALA A 822 -4.59 -18.94 -29.81
CA ALA A 822 -4.55 -17.69 -30.55
C ALA A 822 -5.35 -16.63 -29.80
N VAL A 823 -4.88 -15.38 -29.84
CA VAL A 823 -5.46 -14.30 -29.04
C VAL A 823 -5.63 -13.04 -29.88
N ASP A 824 -6.85 -12.51 -29.88
CA ASP A 824 -7.17 -11.22 -30.47
C ASP A 824 -7.81 -10.28 -29.44
N ARG A 825 -7.92 -9.02 -29.83
CA ARG A 825 -8.62 -7.99 -29.07
C ARG A 825 -9.64 -7.31 -29.96
N THR A 826 -10.88 -7.17 -29.48
CA THR A 826 -11.90 -6.31 -30.07
C THR A 826 -12.14 -5.10 -29.15
N MET A 827 -12.07 -3.89 -29.71
CA MET A 827 -12.44 -2.64 -29.05
C MET A 827 -13.69 -2.07 -29.70
N THR A 828 -14.62 -1.59 -28.89
CA THR A 828 -15.85 -0.91 -29.34
C THR A 828 -16.09 0.36 -28.55
N TRP A 829 -16.68 1.38 -29.15
CA TRP A 829 -17.01 2.63 -28.46
C TRP A 829 -18.22 3.33 -29.08
N ALA A 830 -18.89 4.16 -28.28
CA ALA A 830 -19.87 5.10 -28.80
C ALA A 830 -19.18 6.42 -29.20
N PRO A 831 -19.48 7.01 -30.37
CA PRO A 831 -18.94 8.30 -30.75
C PRO A 831 -19.27 9.39 -29.69
N PRO A 832 -18.33 10.30 -29.36
CA PRO A 832 -18.58 11.39 -28.42
C PRO A 832 -19.80 12.25 -28.83
N GLY A 833 -20.77 12.39 -27.92
CA GLY A 833 -22.01 13.15 -28.15
C GLY A 833 -23.16 12.34 -28.77
N ALA A 834 -22.94 11.04 -29.03
CA ALA A 834 -24.00 10.15 -29.44
C ALA A 834 -25.01 9.93 -28.29
N GLY A 835 -26.31 10.07 -28.58
CA GLY A 835 -27.37 9.78 -27.61
C GLY A 835 -27.39 8.30 -27.22
N ALA A 836 -28.04 7.95 -26.10
CA ALA A 836 -28.23 6.55 -25.72
C ALA A 836 -28.91 5.76 -26.85
N GLY A 837 -28.26 4.71 -27.34
CA GLY A 837 -28.77 3.84 -28.41
C GLY A 837 -28.17 4.02 -29.80
N VAL A 838 -27.19 4.91 -29.99
CA VAL A 838 -26.41 4.98 -31.24
C VAL A 838 -25.46 3.79 -31.33
N ALA A 839 -25.45 3.13 -32.49
CA ALA A 839 -24.53 2.06 -32.84
C ALA A 839 -23.07 2.49 -32.66
N GLY A 840 -22.34 1.83 -31.76
CA GLY A 840 -20.91 2.06 -31.59
C GLY A 840 -20.08 1.48 -32.75
N ASP A 841 -18.96 2.12 -33.05
CA ASP A 841 -17.94 1.59 -33.97
C ASP A 841 -16.91 0.75 -33.20
N GLY A 842 -16.00 0.10 -33.92
CA GLY A 842 -15.00 -0.77 -33.30
C GLY A 842 -13.83 -1.10 -34.21
N HIS A 843 -12.76 -1.61 -33.62
CA HIS A 843 -11.60 -2.15 -34.33
C HIS A 843 -11.04 -3.37 -33.59
N CYS A 844 -10.17 -4.14 -34.26
CA CYS A 844 -9.51 -5.27 -33.63
C CYS A 844 -8.07 -5.42 -34.12
N SER A 845 -7.30 -6.21 -33.39
CA SER A 845 -5.96 -6.67 -33.79
C SER A 845 -5.75 -8.10 -33.28
N ILE A 846 -5.01 -8.89 -34.07
CA ILE A 846 -4.41 -10.12 -33.56
C ILE A 846 -3.18 -9.76 -32.72
N GLY A 847 -2.92 -10.49 -31.65
CA GLY A 847 -1.68 -10.31 -30.89
C GLY A 847 -0.45 -10.84 -31.64
N VAL A 848 0.73 -10.68 -31.04
CA VAL A 848 1.99 -11.28 -31.50
C VAL A 848 2.52 -12.26 -30.47
N THR A 849 3.27 -13.27 -30.93
CA THR A 849 3.78 -14.33 -30.05
C THR A 849 5.16 -14.05 -29.48
N SER A 850 5.82 -12.99 -29.94
CA SER A 850 7.10 -12.57 -29.40
C SER A 850 7.33 -11.06 -29.52
N PRO A 851 7.94 -10.42 -28.51
CA PRO A 851 8.46 -9.07 -28.63
C PRO A 851 9.71 -9.05 -29.53
N ALA A 852 9.95 -7.91 -30.17
CA ALA A 852 11.12 -7.69 -31.03
C ALA A 852 11.71 -6.29 -30.85
N THR A 853 12.94 -6.10 -31.31
CA THR A 853 13.64 -4.80 -31.24
C THR A 853 13.40 -3.91 -32.46
N ASN A 854 12.76 -4.43 -33.51
CA ASN A 854 12.47 -3.68 -34.73
C ASN A 854 11.03 -3.96 -35.13
N TRP A 855 10.30 -2.91 -35.49
CA TRP A 855 8.91 -3.00 -35.91
C TRP A 855 8.56 -1.98 -36.97
N TYR A 856 7.58 -2.31 -37.79
CA TYR A 856 7.17 -1.54 -38.96
C TYR A 856 5.65 -1.51 -39.07
N LEU A 857 5.11 -0.33 -39.36
CA LEU A 857 3.68 -0.09 -39.61
C LEU A 857 3.56 0.80 -40.84
N ALA A 858 2.95 0.30 -41.93
CA ALA A 858 2.92 0.95 -43.23
C ALA A 858 1.87 2.09 -43.35
N GLU A 859 0.86 2.09 -42.49
CA GLU A 859 -0.14 3.15 -42.42
C GLU A 859 0.09 4.13 -41.27
N GLY A 860 -0.56 5.29 -41.39
CA GLY A 860 -0.64 6.34 -40.40
C GLY A 860 -1.02 7.67 -41.05
N SER A 861 -1.94 8.39 -40.43
CA SER A 861 -2.27 9.77 -40.80
C SER A 861 -2.67 10.58 -39.58
N SER A 862 -2.20 11.82 -39.53
CA SER A 862 -2.64 12.85 -38.58
C SER A 862 -3.24 14.06 -39.31
N ALA A 863 -3.48 13.88 -40.62
CA ALA A 863 -4.14 14.84 -41.49
C ALA A 863 -5.58 14.40 -41.73
N TRP A 864 -6.37 15.21 -42.46
CA TRP A 864 -7.69 14.80 -42.96
C TRP A 864 -8.72 14.36 -41.89
N GLY A 865 -8.56 14.85 -40.66
CA GLY A 865 -9.39 14.50 -39.51
C GLY A 865 -8.95 13.24 -38.76
N PHE A 866 -7.82 12.62 -39.13
CA PHE A 866 -7.28 11.45 -38.46
C PHE A 866 -6.51 11.79 -37.18
N GLU A 867 -6.63 10.89 -36.22
CA GLU A 867 -5.93 10.84 -34.94
C GLU A 867 -5.15 9.51 -34.89
N CYS A 868 -3.86 9.55 -35.20
CA CYS A 868 -2.97 8.38 -35.15
C CYS A 868 -2.27 8.29 -33.79
N TRP A 869 -2.43 7.16 -33.11
CA TRP A 869 -1.84 6.86 -31.82
C TRP A 869 -0.93 5.64 -31.94
N LEU A 870 0.33 5.80 -31.54
CA LEU A 870 1.30 4.71 -31.44
C LEU A 870 1.33 4.21 -30.00
N LEU A 871 1.00 2.94 -29.81
CA LEU A 871 1.00 2.24 -28.52
C LEU A 871 2.23 1.34 -28.49
N ILE A 872 2.98 1.33 -27.39
CA ILE A 872 4.18 0.50 -27.22
C ILE A 872 4.11 -0.19 -25.86
N GLN A 873 3.99 -1.52 -25.87
CA GLN A 873 4.08 -2.39 -24.72
C GLN A 873 5.54 -2.79 -24.46
N ASN A 874 5.96 -2.66 -23.20
CA ASN A 874 7.24 -3.15 -22.71
C ASN A 874 6.99 -4.27 -21.69
N PRO A 875 7.10 -5.55 -22.10
CA PRO A 875 6.90 -6.68 -21.21
C PRO A 875 8.13 -7.00 -20.34
N ASN A 876 9.19 -6.19 -20.41
CA ASN A 876 10.45 -6.45 -19.70
C ASN A 876 10.48 -5.76 -18.33
N ALA A 877 11.31 -6.29 -17.44
CA ALA A 877 11.54 -5.73 -16.11
C ALA A 877 12.45 -4.47 -16.10
N THR A 878 12.82 -3.94 -17.27
CA THR A 878 13.65 -2.74 -17.43
C THR A 878 12.99 -1.76 -18.38
N GLU A 879 13.25 -0.46 -18.20
CA GLU A 879 12.81 0.58 -19.16
C GLU A 879 13.38 0.29 -20.55
N ALA A 880 12.54 0.42 -21.59
CA ALA A 880 12.94 0.36 -22.98
C ALA A 880 13.10 1.77 -23.55
N THR A 881 14.15 1.98 -24.34
CA THR A 881 14.37 3.17 -25.15
C THR A 881 14.07 2.84 -26.61
N CYS A 882 13.10 3.53 -27.19
CA CYS A 882 12.66 3.33 -28.57
C CYS A 882 12.96 4.56 -29.44
N GLN A 883 13.57 4.36 -30.60
CA GLN A 883 13.65 5.34 -31.68
C GLN A 883 12.48 5.12 -32.64
N VAL A 884 11.56 6.09 -32.66
CA VAL A 884 10.36 6.08 -33.50
C VAL A 884 10.61 6.97 -34.72
N ALA A 885 10.71 6.36 -35.90
CA ALA A 885 10.88 7.04 -37.18
C ALA A 885 9.55 7.13 -37.95
N TYR A 886 9.13 8.35 -38.25
CA TYR A 886 7.98 8.64 -39.10
C TYR A 886 8.46 8.94 -40.53
N MET A 887 8.13 8.07 -41.48
CA MET A 887 8.49 8.24 -42.90
C MET A 887 7.34 8.95 -43.62
N ILE A 888 7.56 10.23 -43.96
CA ILE A 888 6.55 11.13 -44.53
C ILE A 888 6.68 11.14 -46.05
N GLU A 889 5.57 11.05 -46.76
CA GLU A 889 5.60 11.07 -48.24
C GLU A 889 6.19 12.39 -48.76
N GLY A 890 7.23 12.29 -49.60
CA GLY A 890 7.90 13.46 -50.19
C GLY A 890 8.82 14.25 -49.25
N ALA A 891 9.07 13.78 -48.02
CA ALA A 891 9.96 14.41 -47.06
C ALA A 891 10.92 13.42 -46.40
N ASN A 892 11.99 13.93 -45.78
CA ASN A 892 12.91 13.09 -45.01
C ASN A 892 12.22 12.54 -43.75
N PRO A 893 12.52 11.29 -43.33
CA PRO A 893 12.00 10.75 -42.09
C PRO A 893 12.35 11.60 -40.86
N LYS A 894 11.44 11.66 -39.90
CA LYS A 894 11.65 12.31 -38.60
C LYS A 894 11.74 11.26 -37.50
N VAL A 895 12.76 11.32 -36.64
CA VAL A 895 13.03 10.33 -35.60
C VAL A 895 12.88 10.95 -34.21
N PHE A 896 12.21 10.23 -33.30
CA PHE A 896 11.97 10.65 -31.93
C PHE A 896 12.30 9.54 -30.96
N GLU A 897 13.02 9.87 -29.88
CA GLU A 897 13.25 8.93 -28.79
C GLU A 897 12.04 8.90 -27.84
N LYS A 898 11.59 7.70 -27.48
CA LYS A 898 10.48 7.42 -26.56
C LYS A 898 10.95 6.43 -25.50
N LYS A 899 10.50 6.62 -24.26
CA LYS A 899 10.88 5.76 -23.11
C LYS A 899 9.66 5.06 -22.55
N ILE A 900 9.74 3.74 -22.40
CA ILE A 900 8.64 2.91 -21.96
C ILE A 900 9.08 2.18 -20.69
N PRO A 901 8.51 2.52 -19.51
CA PRO A 901 8.89 1.90 -18.24
C PRO A 901 8.76 0.37 -18.26
N ALA A 902 9.45 -0.29 -17.33
CA ALA A 902 9.36 -1.74 -17.14
C ALA A 902 7.92 -2.21 -16.90
N ASN A 903 7.54 -3.36 -17.46
CA ASN A 903 6.25 -4.02 -17.29
C ASN A 903 5.05 -3.06 -17.45
N SER A 904 5.10 -2.22 -18.48
CA SER A 904 4.13 -1.15 -18.71
C SER A 904 3.85 -0.98 -20.20
N ARG A 905 2.93 -0.06 -20.53
CA ARG A 905 2.74 0.42 -21.90
C ARG A 905 2.76 1.95 -21.95
N LYS A 906 3.09 2.52 -23.12
CA LYS A 906 2.99 3.96 -23.39
C LYS A 906 2.28 4.24 -24.72
N THR A 907 1.67 5.41 -24.85
CA THR A 907 0.84 5.83 -25.99
C THR A 907 1.26 7.22 -26.42
N TYR A 908 1.47 7.40 -27.72
CA TYR A 908 2.02 8.61 -28.30
C TYR A 908 1.15 9.10 -29.46
N ASN A 909 0.77 10.37 -29.44
CA ASN A 909 0.04 10.99 -30.54
C ASN A 909 1.02 11.41 -31.66
N MET A 910 0.84 10.86 -32.86
CA MET A 910 1.69 11.19 -34.00
C MET A 910 1.66 12.69 -34.36
N ALA A 911 0.50 13.35 -34.22
CA ALA A 911 0.35 14.77 -34.54
C ALA A 911 1.25 15.66 -33.66
N SER A 912 1.51 15.25 -32.41
CA SER A 912 2.41 15.95 -31.50
C SER A 912 3.87 15.91 -31.95
N ASP A 913 4.27 14.85 -32.66
CA ASP A 913 5.64 14.66 -33.11
C ASP A 913 5.87 15.33 -34.48
N ILE A 914 4.98 15.11 -35.45
CA ILE A 914 5.23 15.52 -36.84
C ILE A 914 4.27 16.58 -37.40
N GLY A 915 3.25 16.98 -36.65
CA GLY A 915 2.13 17.79 -37.14
C GLY A 915 1.20 16.99 -38.06
N ALA A 916 0.26 17.66 -38.74
CA ALA A 916 -0.66 16.99 -39.67
C ALA A 916 0.08 16.46 -40.92
N ALA A 917 0.25 15.15 -41.01
CA ALA A 917 0.89 14.46 -42.13
C ALA A 917 0.45 13.00 -42.24
N ASP A 918 0.62 12.43 -43.45
CA ASP A 918 0.56 10.99 -43.70
C ASP A 918 1.96 10.40 -43.50
N ALA A 919 2.10 9.39 -42.64
CA ALA A 919 3.39 8.80 -42.29
C ALA A 919 3.26 7.31 -41.95
N SER A 920 4.23 6.50 -42.39
CA SER A 920 4.42 5.14 -41.88
C SER A 920 5.37 5.21 -40.69
N ILE A 921 5.30 4.22 -39.81
CA ILE A 921 6.03 4.20 -38.55
C ILE A 921 7.06 3.06 -38.58
N MET A 922 8.25 3.34 -38.07
CA MET A 922 9.25 2.34 -37.73
C MET A 922 9.69 2.55 -36.29
N VAL A 923 9.78 1.47 -35.51
CA VAL A 923 10.19 1.50 -34.11
C VAL A 923 11.40 0.61 -33.93
N GLU A 924 12.54 1.20 -33.58
CA GLU A 924 13.74 0.47 -33.15
C GLU A 924 13.88 0.60 -31.63
N SER A 925 14.19 -0.47 -30.91
CA SER A 925 14.35 -0.45 -29.45
C SER A 925 15.62 -1.16 -28.99
N ASP A 926 16.16 -0.69 -27.87
CA ASP A 926 17.32 -1.29 -27.19
C ASP A 926 17.01 -2.67 -26.56
N ILE A 927 15.74 -2.92 -26.21
CA ILE A 927 15.24 -4.22 -25.73
C ILE A 927 13.94 -4.61 -26.45
N PRO A 928 13.55 -5.89 -26.49
CA PRO A 928 12.35 -6.32 -27.22
C PRO A 928 11.05 -5.70 -26.69
N VAL A 929 10.27 -5.02 -27.54
CA VAL A 929 8.96 -4.40 -27.23
C VAL A 929 7.89 -4.85 -28.23
N ILE A 930 6.64 -4.39 -28.06
CA ILE A 930 5.55 -4.61 -29.01
C ILE A 930 4.82 -3.28 -29.29
N PRO A 931 4.88 -2.75 -30.52
CA PRO A 931 4.10 -1.59 -30.94
C PRO A 931 2.86 -1.96 -31.76
N GLU A 932 1.81 -1.15 -31.59
CA GLU A 932 0.50 -1.22 -32.26
C GLU A 932 0.04 0.20 -32.61
N ARG A 933 -0.81 0.37 -33.63
CA ARG A 933 -1.26 1.70 -34.12
C ARG A 933 -2.77 1.78 -34.23
N ALA A 934 -3.37 2.49 -33.28
CA ALA A 934 -4.76 2.89 -33.35
C ALA A 934 -4.95 4.16 -34.18
N MET A 935 -5.90 4.13 -35.11
CA MET A 935 -6.33 5.27 -35.92
C MET A 935 -7.78 5.57 -35.63
N TYR A 936 -8.08 6.83 -35.32
CA TYR A 936 -9.45 7.33 -35.23
C TYR A 936 -9.65 8.47 -36.21
N ARG A 937 -10.89 8.75 -36.61
CA ARG A 937 -11.20 9.90 -37.47
C ARG A 937 -12.40 10.67 -36.96
N ASN A 938 -12.39 11.98 -37.22
CA ASN A 938 -13.50 12.90 -36.98
C ASN A 938 -14.00 12.85 -35.53
N ASN A 939 -13.09 12.94 -34.56
CA ASN A 939 -13.39 12.84 -33.13
C ASN A 939 -13.95 11.46 -32.75
N ARG A 940 -13.24 10.40 -33.14
CA ARG A 940 -13.57 8.99 -32.87
C ARG A 940 -14.97 8.57 -33.33
N GLN A 941 -15.43 9.12 -34.45
CA GLN A 941 -16.64 8.60 -35.11
C GLN A 941 -16.39 7.22 -35.71
N MET A 942 -15.16 7.00 -36.16
CA MET A 942 -14.69 5.72 -36.65
C MET A 942 -13.20 5.51 -36.40
N GLY A 943 -12.75 4.28 -36.60
CA GLY A 943 -11.35 3.93 -36.45
C GLY A 943 -10.99 2.53 -36.92
N HIS A 944 -9.70 2.28 -37.01
CA HIS A 944 -9.11 0.96 -37.24
C HIS A 944 -7.79 0.87 -36.49
N ASP A 945 -7.26 -0.34 -36.37
CA ASP A 945 -6.00 -0.58 -35.68
C ASP A 945 -5.13 -1.56 -36.50
N SER A 946 -3.83 -1.58 -36.21
CA SER A 946 -2.97 -2.66 -36.65
C SER A 946 -1.77 -2.88 -35.74
N ILE A 947 -1.51 -4.14 -35.41
CA ILE A 947 -0.26 -4.58 -34.80
C ILE A 947 0.89 -4.44 -35.81
N GLY A 948 2.08 -4.03 -35.34
CA GLY A 948 3.23 -3.94 -36.23
C GLY A 948 3.74 -5.30 -36.70
N THR A 949 4.64 -5.29 -37.68
CA THR A 949 5.42 -6.48 -38.08
C THR A 949 6.90 -6.34 -37.72
N ALA A 950 7.54 -7.42 -37.29
CA ALA A 950 8.91 -7.38 -36.79
C ALA A 950 10.00 -7.33 -37.88
N ALA A 951 9.65 -7.65 -39.13
CA ALA A 951 10.61 -7.70 -40.22
C ALA A 951 9.95 -7.36 -41.57
N PRO A 952 10.62 -6.60 -42.45
CA PRO A 952 10.19 -6.42 -43.82
C PRO A 952 10.43 -7.69 -44.65
N ALA A 953 9.72 -7.82 -45.76
CA ALA A 953 9.81 -8.99 -46.64
C ALA A 953 9.64 -8.62 -48.11
N LEU A 954 10.12 -9.47 -49.01
CA LEU A 954 10.00 -9.24 -50.45
C LEU A 954 8.55 -9.30 -50.95
N SER A 955 7.68 -10.01 -50.24
CA SER A 955 6.27 -10.14 -50.57
C SER A 955 5.41 -9.97 -49.32
N TYR A 956 4.27 -9.31 -49.48
CA TYR A 956 3.20 -9.22 -48.47
C TYR A 956 1.88 -9.67 -49.08
N TYR A 957 1.04 -10.27 -48.25
CA TYR A 957 -0.25 -10.82 -48.66
C TYR A 957 -1.38 -10.34 -47.73
N LEU A 958 -2.51 -9.98 -48.32
CA LEU A 958 -3.73 -9.49 -47.65
C LEU A 958 -4.92 -10.22 -48.27
N ALA A 959 -5.77 -10.88 -47.48
CA ALA A 959 -6.83 -11.76 -48.02
C ALA A 959 -8.17 -11.03 -48.24
N GLU A 960 -8.42 -9.93 -47.53
CA GLU A 960 -9.60 -9.07 -47.64
C GLU A 960 -9.37 -7.90 -48.60
N GLY A 961 -10.48 -7.38 -49.14
CA GLY A 961 -10.49 -6.35 -50.16
C GLY A 961 -11.77 -6.36 -50.99
N THR A 962 -12.45 -5.21 -51.05
CA THR A 962 -13.46 -4.95 -52.06
C THR A 962 -13.53 -3.46 -52.39
N THR A 963 -13.79 -3.17 -53.66
CA THR A 963 -14.14 -1.82 -54.15
C THR A 963 -15.59 -1.74 -54.61
N ASP A 964 -16.35 -2.82 -54.42
CA ASP A 964 -17.80 -2.85 -54.61
C ASP A 964 -18.51 -2.44 -53.31
N HIS A 965 -19.84 -2.43 -53.33
CA HIS A 965 -20.70 -2.25 -52.16
C HIS A 965 -20.46 -0.95 -51.37
N GLY A 966 -19.90 0.08 -52.02
CA GLY A 966 -19.62 1.38 -51.40
C GLY A 966 -18.30 1.44 -50.63
N PHE A 967 -17.44 0.42 -50.73
CA PHE A 967 -16.14 0.42 -50.08
C PHE A 967 -15.10 1.19 -50.90
N THR A 968 -14.27 1.96 -50.19
CA THR A 968 -13.02 2.52 -50.68
C THR A 968 -11.86 1.80 -50.01
N ALA A 969 -11.04 1.11 -50.79
CA ALA A 969 -9.90 0.35 -50.29
C ALA A 969 -8.58 1.05 -50.62
N TYR A 970 -7.64 0.96 -49.68
CA TYR A 970 -6.29 1.50 -49.78
C TYR A 970 -5.27 0.41 -49.47
N VAL A 971 -4.22 0.32 -50.28
CA VAL A 971 -3.02 -0.48 -49.98
C VAL A 971 -1.91 0.49 -49.63
N LEU A 972 -1.31 0.32 -48.46
CA LEU A 972 -0.29 1.20 -47.93
C LEU A 972 1.03 0.45 -47.93
N VAL A 973 2.05 0.99 -48.59
CA VAL A 973 3.35 0.33 -48.75
C VAL A 973 4.42 1.20 -48.09
N GLN A 974 5.29 0.57 -47.31
CA GLN A 974 6.47 1.17 -46.71
C GLN A 974 7.73 0.58 -47.32
N ASN A 975 8.66 1.45 -47.72
CA ASN A 975 10.03 1.11 -48.09
C ASN A 975 10.97 1.53 -46.94
N PRO A 976 11.34 0.63 -46.03
CA PRO A 976 12.27 0.96 -44.94
C PRO A 976 13.73 1.02 -45.40
N ASN A 977 14.04 0.63 -46.63
CA ASN A 977 15.43 0.47 -47.09
C ASN A 977 16.08 1.83 -47.37
N PRO A 978 17.43 1.92 -47.23
CA PRO A 978 18.20 3.10 -47.61
C PRO A 978 18.36 3.25 -49.15
N THR A 979 17.68 2.42 -49.94
CA THR A 979 17.68 2.47 -51.40
C THR A 979 16.26 2.38 -51.94
N ASP A 980 16.06 2.88 -53.16
CA ASP A 980 14.79 2.77 -53.89
C ASP A 980 14.39 1.31 -54.09
N THR A 981 13.08 1.05 -54.16
CA THR A 981 12.51 -0.27 -54.41
C THR A 981 11.41 -0.21 -55.48
N ASP A 982 11.50 -1.07 -56.48
CA ASP A 982 10.40 -1.29 -57.42
C ASP A 982 9.33 -2.18 -56.78
N VAL A 983 8.09 -1.72 -56.81
CA VAL A 983 6.93 -2.38 -56.20
C VAL A 983 5.94 -2.81 -57.28
N THR A 984 5.49 -4.07 -57.18
CA THR A 984 4.43 -4.66 -57.99
C THR A 984 3.27 -5.07 -57.09
N ILE A 985 2.04 -4.70 -57.46
CA ILE A 985 0.82 -5.11 -56.76
C ILE A 985 0.03 -6.04 -57.69
N THR A 986 -0.43 -7.17 -57.18
CA THR A 986 -1.29 -8.12 -57.90
C THR A 986 -2.55 -8.39 -57.10
N TYR A 987 -3.71 -8.18 -57.73
CA TYR A 987 -5.01 -8.40 -57.14
C TYR A 987 -5.54 -9.79 -57.54
N MET A 988 -5.83 -10.66 -56.58
CA MET A 988 -6.44 -11.96 -56.82
C MET A 988 -7.95 -11.81 -56.75
N THR A 989 -8.65 -12.00 -57.88
CA THR A 989 -10.11 -12.00 -57.94
C THR A 989 -10.66 -13.42 -57.99
N SER A 990 -11.98 -13.59 -57.91
CA SER A 990 -12.62 -14.90 -58.13
C SER A 990 -12.35 -15.49 -59.54
N SER A 991 -11.96 -14.64 -60.50
CA SER A 991 -11.62 -15.02 -61.89
C SER A 991 -10.11 -15.18 -62.15
N GLY A 992 -9.27 -14.89 -61.15
CA GLY A 992 -7.81 -15.01 -61.23
C GLY A 992 -7.05 -13.71 -60.93
N ALA A 993 -5.74 -13.74 -61.15
CA ALA A 993 -4.81 -12.64 -60.85
C ALA A 993 -4.90 -11.48 -61.85
N VAL A 994 -4.89 -10.26 -61.33
CA VAL A 994 -4.89 -9.00 -62.08
C VAL A 994 -3.72 -8.13 -61.59
N PRO A 995 -2.58 -8.07 -62.32
CA PRO A 995 -1.45 -7.25 -61.92
C PRO A 995 -1.67 -5.76 -62.24
N GLN A 996 -1.23 -4.89 -61.34
CA GLN A 996 -1.09 -3.45 -61.55
C GLN A 996 0.25 -3.14 -62.25
N ALA A 997 0.31 -2.03 -62.98
CA ALA A 997 1.59 -1.49 -63.46
C ALA A 997 2.56 -1.21 -62.29
N PRO A 998 3.84 -1.66 -62.38
CA PRO A 998 4.82 -1.47 -61.32
C PRO A 998 5.20 0.01 -61.16
N PHE A 999 5.66 0.38 -59.96
CA PHE A 999 6.15 1.72 -59.67
C PHE A 999 7.35 1.67 -58.72
N THR A 1000 8.24 2.66 -58.81
CA THR A 1000 9.39 2.80 -57.91
C THR A 1000 9.02 3.63 -56.70
N MET A 1001 9.41 3.17 -55.51
CA MET A 1001 9.36 3.92 -54.26
C MET A 1001 10.76 4.39 -53.87
N PRO A 1002 10.95 5.67 -53.50
CA PRO A 1002 12.22 6.16 -52.98
C PRO A 1002 12.70 5.42 -51.72
N SER A 1003 13.98 5.53 -51.38
CA SER A 1003 14.51 5.07 -50.08
C SER A 1003 13.77 5.69 -48.89
N THR A 1004 13.57 4.92 -47.81
CA THR A 1004 12.97 5.37 -46.54
C THR A 1004 11.67 6.16 -46.72
N SER A 1005 10.76 5.63 -47.53
CA SER A 1005 9.53 6.32 -47.94
C SER A 1005 8.28 5.45 -47.74
N ARG A 1006 7.11 6.08 -47.86
CA ARG A 1006 5.81 5.39 -47.91
C ARG A 1006 5.05 5.75 -49.18
N LYS A 1007 4.02 4.96 -49.51
CA LYS A 1007 3.03 5.30 -50.54
C LYS A 1007 1.66 4.72 -50.20
N THR A 1008 0.61 5.51 -50.38
CA THR A 1008 -0.79 5.06 -50.31
C THR A 1008 -1.34 4.85 -51.72
N ILE A 1009 -1.92 3.69 -52.00
CA ILE A 1009 -2.56 3.36 -53.28
C ILE A 1009 -4.06 3.24 -53.04
N ARG A 1010 -4.86 4.09 -53.68
CA ARG A 1010 -6.33 3.96 -53.69
C ARG A 1010 -6.75 2.91 -54.71
N VAL A 1011 -7.23 1.75 -54.25
CA VAL A 1011 -7.49 0.59 -55.10
C VAL A 1011 -8.69 0.81 -56.03
N ASN A 1012 -9.67 1.63 -55.64
CA ASN A 1012 -10.83 1.98 -56.47
C ASN A 1012 -10.44 2.62 -57.82
N ASP A 1013 -9.27 3.26 -57.89
CA ASP A 1013 -8.80 3.90 -59.12
C ASP A 1013 -8.23 2.87 -60.13
N VAL A 1014 -7.87 1.66 -59.67
CA VAL A 1014 -7.26 0.61 -60.47
C VAL A 1014 -8.15 -0.62 -60.66
N MET A 1015 -9.01 -0.92 -59.70
CA MET A 1015 -9.90 -2.09 -59.69
C MET A 1015 -11.31 -1.68 -59.22
N PRO A 1016 -12.16 -1.06 -60.05
CA PRO A 1016 -13.49 -0.61 -59.61
C PRO A 1016 -14.51 -1.75 -59.52
N GLY A 1017 -15.35 -1.75 -58.47
CA GLY A 1017 -16.49 -2.65 -58.30
C GLY A 1017 -16.12 -4.15 -58.27
N THR A 1018 -15.06 -4.50 -57.55
CA THR A 1018 -14.51 -5.87 -57.55
C THR A 1018 -14.08 -6.31 -56.16
N ASP A 1019 -14.37 -7.56 -55.81
CA ASP A 1019 -13.77 -8.26 -54.66
C ASP A 1019 -12.38 -8.79 -55.01
N PHE A 1020 -11.41 -8.57 -54.12
CA PHE A 1020 -10.02 -8.94 -54.35
C PHE A 1020 -9.28 -9.31 -53.06
N SER A 1021 -8.18 -10.04 -53.22
CA SER A 1021 -7.10 -10.17 -52.24
C SER A 1021 -5.86 -9.54 -52.86
N THR A 1022 -4.87 -9.14 -52.07
CA THR A 1022 -3.72 -8.38 -52.57
C THR A 1022 -2.42 -9.11 -52.28
N GLN A 1023 -1.56 -9.21 -53.29
CA GLN A 1023 -0.14 -9.51 -53.14
C GLN A 1023 0.67 -8.27 -53.51
N VAL A 1024 1.58 -7.85 -52.64
CA VAL A 1024 2.52 -6.75 -52.89
C VAL A 1024 3.92 -7.32 -52.89
N THR A 1025 4.71 -7.10 -53.95
CA THR A 1025 6.09 -7.57 -54.06
C THR A 1025 7.03 -6.41 -54.32
N GLY A 1026 8.14 -6.36 -53.58
CA GLY A 1026 9.21 -5.39 -53.75
C GLY A 1026 10.48 -6.03 -54.33
N SER A 1027 11.27 -5.24 -55.07
CA SER A 1027 12.64 -5.59 -55.44
C SER A 1027 13.61 -5.61 -54.24
N GLN A 1028 13.22 -4.93 -53.16
CA GLN A 1028 13.80 -4.94 -51.81
C GLN A 1028 12.69 -5.23 -50.79
N PRO A 1029 13.03 -5.67 -49.56
CA PRO A 1029 12.03 -5.92 -48.52
C PRO A 1029 11.15 -4.71 -48.20
N ILE A 1030 9.84 -4.87 -48.25
CA ILE A 1030 8.82 -3.83 -47.98
C ILE A 1030 7.95 -4.25 -46.79
N ILE A 1031 6.98 -3.39 -46.43
CA ILE A 1031 5.82 -3.73 -45.61
C ILE A 1031 4.57 -3.27 -46.36
N ALA A 1032 3.48 -4.03 -46.25
CA ALA A 1032 2.19 -3.63 -46.78
C ALA A 1032 1.05 -3.82 -45.77
N GLU A 1033 0.17 -2.83 -45.70
CA GLU A 1033 -1.08 -2.80 -44.93
C GLU A 1033 -2.26 -2.51 -45.85
N ARG A 1034 -3.47 -2.80 -45.38
CA ARG A 1034 -4.72 -2.37 -46.01
C ARG A 1034 -5.55 -1.57 -45.02
N ALA A 1035 -6.18 -0.51 -45.52
CA ALA A 1035 -7.32 0.13 -44.88
C ALA A 1035 -8.50 0.21 -45.83
N MET A 1036 -9.70 0.08 -45.27
CA MET A 1036 -10.95 0.16 -46.00
C MET A 1036 -11.92 1.09 -45.28
N TYR A 1037 -12.63 1.89 -46.05
CA TYR A 1037 -13.58 2.90 -45.56
C TYR A 1037 -14.88 2.80 -46.36
N TRP A 1038 -16.03 3.01 -45.72
CA TRP A 1038 -17.33 3.00 -46.38
C TRP A 1038 -18.34 3.86 -45.62
N GLY A 1039 -19.51 4.10 -46.21
CA GLY A 1039 -20.60 4.83 -45.54
C GLY A 1039 -20.46 6.36 -45.54
N GLU A 1040 -19.49 6.92 -46.27
CA GLU A 1040 -19.31 8.38 -46.38
C GLU A 1040 -20.62 9.06 -46.85
N GLY A 1041 -21.08 10.05 -46.08
CA GLY A 1041 -22.30 10.83 -46.38
C GLY A 1041 -23.62 10.11 -46.07
N THR A 1042 -23.60 8.92 -45.46
CA THR A 1042 -24.82 8.23 -45.01
C THR A 1042 -25.25 8.68 -43.60
N GLU A 1043 -26.52 8.42 -43.23
CA GLU A 1043 -27.02 8.70 -41.87
C GLU A 1043 -26.28 7.90 -40.79
N ALA A 1044 -25.68 6.76 -41.15
CA ALA A 1044 -24.91 5.90 -40.24
C ALA A 1044 -23.49 6.41 -39.98
N GLY A 1045 -22.99 7.36 -40.78
CA GLY A 1045 -21.60 7.83 -40.72
C GLY A 1045 -20.64 6.97 -41.54
N GLU A 1046 -19.40 7.42 -41.64
CA GLU A 1046 -18.30 6.67 -42.26
C GLU A 1046 -17.79 5.63 -41.26
N ALA A 1047 -17.48 4.42 -41.72
CA ALA A 1047 -16.89 3.34 -40.92
C ALA A 1047 -15.62 2.82 -41.58
N SER A 1048 -14.78 2.11 -40.82
CA SER A 1048 -13.51 1.60 -41.33
C SER A 1048 -13.04 0.31 -40.68
N HIS A 1049 -12.17 -0.41 -41.37
CA HIS A 1049 -11.30 -1.44 -40.78
C HIS A 1049 -9.98 -1.50 -41.55
N GLY A 1050 -8.99 -2.19 -40.98
CA GLY A 1050 -7.67 -2.34 -41.58
C GLY A 1050 -6.94 -3.53 -40.99
N SER A 1051 -5.85 -3.92 -41.65
CA SER A 1051 -5.03 -5.06 -41.25
C SER A 1051 -3.63 -4.98 -41.87
N ILE A 1052 -2.65 -5.53 -41.14
CA ILE A 1052 -1.28 -5.74 -41.60
C ILE A 1052 -1.21 -6.98 -42.47
N GLY A 1053 -0.46 -6.92 -43.58
CA GLY A 1053 -0.22 -8.10 -44.40
C GLY A 1053 0.82 -9.04 -43.77
N LEU A 1054 0.81 -10.31 -44.16
CA LEU A 1054 1.86 -11.26 -43.77
C LEU A 1054 2.93 -11.40 -44.85
N ALA A 1055 4.17 -11.65 -44.43
CA ALA A 1055 5.33 -11.88 -45.29
C ALA A 1055 5.25 -13.16 -46.13
N ALA A 1056 4.39 -14.10 -45.74
CA ALA A 1056 4.23 -15.38 -46.42
C ALA A 1056 2.82 -15.95 -46.21
N PRO A 1057 2.33 -16.79 -47.14
CA PRO A 1057 1.20 -17.67 -46.88
C PRO A 1057 1.57 -18.76 -45.86
N HIS A 1058 0.57 -19.28 -45.16
CA HIS A 1058 0.69 -20.29 -44.10
C HIS A 1058 -0.25 -21.49 -44.32
N THR A 1059 -0.02 -22.55 -43.56
CA THR A 1059 -0.78 -23.81 -43.68
C THR A 1059 -2.09 -23.71 -42.90
N THR A 1060 -2.03 -23.19 -41.68
CA THR A 1060 -3.19 -23.05 -40.80
C THR A 1060 -3.28 -21.62 -40.26
N PHE A 1061 -4.50 -21.10 -40.14
CA PHE A 1061 -4.83 -19.82 -39.53
C PHE A 1061 -5.84 -19.99 -38.39
N TYR A 1062 -5.71 -19.15 -37.37
CA TYR A 1062 -6.51 -19.09 -36.16
C TYR A 1062 -7.03 -17.66 -35.97
N LEU A 1063 -8.34 -17.46 -35.96
CA LEU A 1063 -8.99 -16.15 -35.87
C LEU A 1063 -9.96 -16.17 -34.68
N PRO A 1064 -9.54 -15.70 -33.48
CA PRO A 1064 -10.23 -15.99 -32.21
C PRO A 1064 -11.63 -15.42 -32.06
N ASP A 1065 -11.91 -14.23 -32.60
CA ASP A 1065 -13.26 -13.66 -32.60
C ASP A 1065 -14.03 -13.92 -33.91
N GLY A 1066 -15.33 -13.77 -33.80
CA GLY A 1066 -16.32 -13.90 -34.86
C GLY A 1066 -17.71 -13.99 -34.26
N ARG A 1067 -18.69 -13.39 -34.92
CA ARG A 1067 -20.10 -13.41 -34.50
C ARG A 1067 -21.05 -13.42 -35.68
N ALA A 1068 -22.11 -14.22 -35.57
CA ALA A 1068 -23.23 -14.26 -36.51
C ALA A 1068 -24.56 -14.10 -35.74
N GLY A 1069 -25.51 -13.36 -36.31
CA GLY A 1069 -26.79 -13.08 -35.64
C GLY A 1069 -26.73 -11.84 -34.74
N ASP A 1070 -27.88 -11.43 -34.19
CA ASP A 1070 -28.03 -10.18 -33.41
C ASP A 1070 -27.49 -8.91 -34.12
N GLY A 1071 -27.58 -8.87 -35.45
CA GLY A 1071 -27.05 -7.77 -36.26
C GLY A 1071 -25.57 -7.87 -36.60
N TYR A 1072 -24.87 -8.95 -36.22
CA TYR A 1072 -23.48 -9.23 -36.59
C TYR A 1072 -23.38 -10.19 -37.79
N GLU A 1073 -22.38 -9.96 -38.64
CA GLU A 1073 -22.07 -10.72 -39.84
C GLU A 1073 -20.55 -10.97 -39.91
N THR A 1074 -20.12 -12.22 -39.84
CA THR A 1074 -18.70 -12.59 -40.00
C THR A 1074 -18.45 -13.28 -41.33
N TYR A 1075 -17.38 -12.86 -42.01
CA TYR A 1075 -16.92 -13.39 -43.27
C TYR A 1075 -15.49 -13.92 -43.15
N THR A 1076 -15.26 -15.12 -43.68
CA THR A 1076 -13.94 -15.75 -43.78
C THR A 1076 -13.41 -15.56 -45.20
N LEU A 1077 -12.25 -14.93 -45.35
CA LEU A 1077 -11.69 -14.56 -46.65
C LEU A 1077 -10.45 -15.38 -46.92
N VAL A 1078 -10.48 -16.21 -47.95
CA VAL A 1078 -9.39 -17.13 -48.27
C VAL A 1078 -8.80 -16.78 -49.63
N MET A 1079 -7.51 -16.49 -49.64
CA MET A 1079 -6.69 -16.29 -50.84
C MET A 1079 -5.86 -17.55 -51.11
N ASN A 1080 -5.89 -18.00 -52.37
CA ASN A 1080 -4.99 -19.02 -52.89
C ASN A 1080 -3.91 -18.35 -53.77
N PRO A 1081 -2.69 -18.12 -53.25
CA PRO A 1081 -1.60 -17.54 -54.03
C PRO A 1081 -0.88 -18.57 -54.93
N ASN A 1082 -1.33 -19.83 -54.96
CA ASN A 1082 -0.67 -20.90 -55.69
C ASN A 1082 -1.13 -20.97 -57.15
N ALA A 1083 -0.23 -21.39 -58.04
CA ALA A 1083 -0.54 -21.68 -59.44
C ALA A 1083 -1.42 -22.93 -59.66
N THR A 1084 -1.84 -23.61 -58.59
CA THR A 1084 -2.73 -24.77 -58.61
C THR A 1084 -3.88 -24.55 -57.63
N GLU A 1085 -5.01 -25.22 -57.85
CA GLU A 1085 -6.10 -25.23 -56.87
C GLU A 1085 -5.66 -25.85 -55.54
N VAL A 1086 -6.31 -25.42 -54.45
CA VAL A 1086 -6.08 -25.93 -53.10
C VAL A 1086 -7.41 -26.27 -52.44
N THR A 1087 -7.42 -27.29 -51.59
CA THR A 1087 -8.52 -27.61 -50.69
C THR A 1087 -8.23 -27.01 -49.34
N VAL A 1088 -9.19 -26.29 -48.78
CA VAL A 1088 -9.13 -25.72 -47.43
C VAL A 1088 -10.24 -26.32 -46.56
N GLU A 1089 -9.93 -26.60 -45.31
CA GLU A 1089 -10.88 -26.98 -44.27
C GLU A 1089 -11.12 -25.76 -43.38
N ILE A 1090 -12.38 -25.35 -43.24
CA ILE A 1090 -12.80 -24.21 -42.42
C ILE A 1090 -13.63 -24.75 -41.26
N SER A 1091 -13.26 -24.39 -40.03
CA SER A 1091 -13.96 -24.75 -38.80
C SER A 1091 -14.38 -23.50 -38.04
N TYR A 1092 -15.65 -23.46 -37.61
CA TYR A 1092 -16.17 -22.45 -36.70
C TYR A 1092 -16.29 -23.05 -35.29
N LEU A 1093 -15.55 -22.50 -34.33
CA LEU A 1093 -15.41 -23.03 -32.96
C LEU A 1093 -16.22 -22.21 -31.96
N THR A 1094 -17.27 -22.81 -31.38
CA THR A 1094 -18.16 -22.13 -30.42
C THR A 1094 -17.58 -22.09 -29.00
N PRO A 1095 -18.12 -21.28 -28.08
CA PRO A 1095 -17.49 -21.10 -26.78
C PRO A 1095 -17.39 -22.33 -25.88
N ASP A 1096 -18.29 -23.31 -26.03
CA ASP A 1096 -18.24 -24.57 -25.27
C ASP A 1096 -17.72 -25.75 -26.11
N GLY A 1097 -17.24 -25.47 -27.33
CA GLY A 1097 -16.81 -26.48 -28.31
C GLY A 1097 -17.95 -27.34 -28.85
N LYS A 1098 -19.22 -27.03 -28.53
CA LYS A 1098 -20.39 -27.79 -29.01
C LYS A 1098 -21.08 -27.06 -30.15
N GLY A 1099 -21.49 -27.83 -31.16
CA GLY A 1099 -22.11 -27.26 -32.35
C GLY A 1099 -21.10 -26.58 -33.28
N ASN A 1100 -19.82 -26.89 -33.14
CA ASN A 1100 -18.79 -26.51 -34.11
C ASN A 1100 -19.19 -27.02 -35.50
N VAL A 1101 -18.90 -26.22 -36.52
CA VAL A 1101 -19.16 -26.58 -37.93
C VAL A 1101 -17.84 -26.60 -38.68
N THR A 1102 -17.55 -27.73 -39.34
CA THR A 1102 -16.37 -27.91 -40.18
C THR A 1102 -16.78 -28.32 -41.59
N PHE A 1103 -16.16 -27.71 -42.61
CA PHE A 1103 -16.41 -28.03 -44.01
C PHE A 1103 -15.17 -27.79 -44.87
N GLU A 1104 -15.08 -28.49 -46.01
CA GLU A 1104 -13.99 -28.33 -46.97
C GLU A 1104 -14.46 -27.62 -48.25
N GLU A 1105 -13.58 -26.80 -48.83
CA GLU A 1105 -13.84 -26.04 -50.05
C GLU A 1105 -12.60 -26.01 -50.94
N MET A 1106 -12.81 -26.09 -52.26
CA MET A 1106 -11.74 -25.89 -53.24
C MET A 1106 -11.66 -24.43 -53.68
N ILE A 1107 -10.45 -23.88 -53.63
CA ILE A 1107 -10.12 -22.54 -54.10
C ILE A 1107 -9.24 -22.67 -55.35
N THR A 1108 -9.68 -22.06 -56.45
CA THR A 1108 -8.95 -22.12 -57.74
C THR A 1108 -7.57 -21.48 -57.64
N ALA A 1109 -6.68 -21.79 -58.59
CA ALA A 1109 -5.33 -21.22 -58.64
C ALA A 1109 -5.35 -19.68 -58.74
N ASN A 1110 -4.45 -19.00 -58.03
CA ASN A 1110 -4.26 -17.54 -58.07
C ASN A 1110 -5.58 -16.75 -57.94
N SER A 1111 -6.41 -17.14 -56.97
CA SER A 1111 -7.76 -16.58 -56.81
C SER A 1111 -8.12 -16.42 -55.32
N ARG A 1112 -9.36 -16.02 -55.07
CA ARG A 1112 -9.92 -15.87 -53.72
C ARG A 1112 -11.35 -16.38 -53.61
N LYS A 1113 -11.81 -16.62 -52.37
CA LYS A 1113 -13.21 -16.91 -52.04
C LYS A 1113 -13.60 -16.36 -50.66
N THR A 1114 -14.83 -15.88 -50.52
CA THR A 1114 -15.44 -15.44 -49.25
C THR A 1114 -16.44 -16.47 -48.76
N PHE A 1115 -16.52 -16.69 -47.45
CA PHE A 1115 -17.54 -17.53 -46.81
C PHE A 1115 -18.26 -16.77 -45.71
N SER A 1116 -19.59 -16.76 -45.73
CA SER A 1116 -20.42 -16.25 -44.63
C SER A 1116 -20.50 -17.29 -43.51
N MET A 1117 -20.26 -16.87 -42.27
CA MET A 1117 -20.41 -17.71 -41.09
C MET A 1117 -21.89 -18.09 -40.87
N ALA A 1118 -22.81 -17.15 -41.11
CA ALA A 1118 -24.25 -17.35 -40.94
C ALA A 1118 -24.81 -18.42 -41.90
N ASP A 1119 -24.29 -18.49 -43.13
CA ASP A 1119 -24.70 -19.47 -44.15
C ASP A 1119 -24.38 -20.92 -43.74
N LYS A 1120 -23.53 -21.10 -42.72
CA LYS A 1120 -23.14 -22.40 -42.16
C LYS A 1120 -23.93 -22.77 -40.89
N GLY A 1121 -24.94 -21.98 -40.53
CA GLY A 1121 -25.87 -22.29 -39.44
C GLY A 1121 -25.35 -21.95 -38.04
N ILE A 1122 -24.26 -21.19 -37.94
CA ILE A 1122 -23.76 -20.64 -36.67
C ILE A 1122 -24.58 -19.40 -36.29
N SER A 1123 -25.01 -19.32 -35.03
CA SER A 1123 -25.62 -18.15 -34.40
C SER A 1123 -24.94 -17.91 -33.06
N GLY A 1124 -24.55 -16.67 -32.78
CA GLY A 1124 -23.69 -16.31 -31.65
C GLY A 1124 -22.22 -16.18 -32.03
N ARG A 1125 -21.33 -16.24 -31.03
CA ARG A 1125 -19.88 -16.11 -31.21
C ARG A 1125 -19.24 -17.43 -31.65
N ALA A 1126 -18.23 -17.36 -32.50
CA ALA A 1126 -17.36 -18.49 -32.84
C ALA A 1126 -16.01 -18.00 -33.39
N ALA A 1127 -14.91 -18.67 -33.02
CA ALA A 1127 -13.62 -18.49 -33.66
C ALA A 1127 -13.61 -19.14 -35.05
N VAL A 1128 -12.70 -18.72 -35.92
CA VAL A 1128 -12.49 -19.31 -37.25
C VAL A 1128 -11.12 -19.96 -37.32
N MET A 1129 -11.08 -21.25 -37.64
CA MET A 1129 -9.84 -21.96 -37.95
C MET A 1129 -9.86 -22.42 -39.40
N VAL A 1130 -8.81 -22.11 -40.17
CA VAL A 1130 -8.71 -22.49 -41.59
C VAL A 1130 -7.41 -23.23 -41.84
N THR A 1131 -7.47 -24.44 -42.40
CA THR A 1131 -6.30 -25.27 -42.70
C THR A 1131 -6.26 -25.64 -44.18
N CYS A 1132 -5.12 -25.43 -44.85
CA CYS A 1132 -4.88 -25.95 -46.18
C CYS A 1132 -4.62 -27.47 -46.11
N LYS A 1133 -5.47 -28.26 -46.78
CA LYS A 1133 -5.38 -29.73 -46.80
C LYS A 1133 -4.56 -30.24 -47.98
N THR A 1134 -4.19 -29.37 -48.91
CA THR A 1134 -3.33 -29.72 -50.04
C THR A 1134 -1.87 -29.71 -49.61
N SER A 1135 -1.23 -30.89 -49.64
CA SER A 1135 0.18 -31.07 -49.24
C SER A 1135 1.10 -30.03 -49.88
N ASP A 1136 1.99 -29.46 -49.06
CA ASP A 1136 3.02 -28.51 -49.48
C ASP A 1136 2.50 -27.21 -50.10
N LYS A 1137 1.20 -26.90 -49.93
CA LYS A 1137 0.59 -25.63 -50.34
C LYS A 1137 0.19 -24.80 -49.13
N LYS A 1138 0.16 -23.50 -49.33
CA LYS A 1138 -0.14 -22.52 -48.30
C LYS A 1138 -1.15 -21.51 -48.80
N ILE A 1139 -1.92 -20.95 -47.88
CA ILE A 1139 -3.02 -20.00 -48.15
C ILE A 1139 -2.81 -18.73 -47.34
N MET A 1140 -3.67 -17.76 -47.58
CA MET A 1140 -3.79 -16.55 -46.76
C MET A 1140 -5.24 -16.37 -46.35
N VAL A 1141 -5.46 -15.98 -45.10
CA VAL A 1141 -6.79 -15.87 -44.52
C VAL A 1141 -6.92 -14.56 -43.75
N GLU A 1142 -8.07 -13.91 -43.87
CA GLU A 1142 -8.50 -12.81 -42.99
C GLU A 1142 -9.95 -13.06 -42.55
N ARG A 1143 -10.36 -12.43 -41.46
CA ARG A 1143 -11.75 -12.40 -40.99
C ARG A 1143 -12.21 -10.96 -40.88
N ALA A 1144 -13.22 -10.62 -41.68
CA ALA A 1144 -13.98 -9.39 -41.51
C ALA A 1144 -15.28 -9.67 -40.75
N MET A 1145 -15.57 -8.84 -39.75
CA MET A 1145 -16.81 -8.87 -39.00
C MET A 1145 -17.47 -7.51 -39.06
N TYR A 1146 -18.74 -7.47 -39.46
CA TYR A 1146 -19.55 -6.25 -39.56
C TYR A 1146 -20.73 -6.33 -38.60
N TRP A 1147 -21.24 -5.18 -38.18
CA TRP A 1147 -22.51 -5.12 -37.45
C TRP A 1147 -23.35 -3.91 -37.83
N ASN A 1148 -24.61 -3.93 -37.41
CA ASN A 1148 -25.59 -2.86 -37.69
C ASN A 1148 -25.74 -2.57 -39.18
N SER A 1149 -25.91 -3.62 -39.99
CA SER A 1149 -26.00 -3.52 -41.45
C SER A 1149 -24.78 -2.85 -42.09
N ARG A 1150 -23.59 -3.22 -41.62
CA ARG A 1150 -22.29 -2.62 -41.98
C ARG A 1150 -22.21 -1.14 -41.60
N GLY A 1151 -22.81 -0.76 -40.47
CA GLY A 1151 -22.59 0.55 -39.86
C GLY A 1151 -21.23 0.66 -39.16
N ALA A 1152 -20.60 -0.49 -38.89
CA ALA A 1152 -19.30 -0.62 -38.25
C ALA A 1152 -18.69 -1.98 -38.61
N GLY A 1153 -17.38 -2.14 -38.42
CA GLY A 1153 -16.73 -3.41 -38.70
C GLY A 1153 -15.29 -3.52 -38.20
N THR A 1154 -14.81 -4.75 -38.07
CA THR A 1154 -13.43 -5.08 -37.71
C THR A 1154 -12.87 -6.08 -38.70
N ASP A 1155 -11.55 -6.16 -38.81
CA ASP A 1155 -10.87 -7.15 -39.65
C ASP A 1155 -9.52 -7.56 -39.05
N THR A 1156 -9.10 -8.82 -39.26
CA THR A 1156 -7.81 -9.32 -38.77
C THR A 1156 -7.25 -10.46 -39.62
N ILE A 1157 -5.92 -10.54 -39.69
CA ILE A 1157 -5.17 -11.56 -40.44
C ILE A 1157 -4.93 -12.87 -39.67
N GLY A 1158 -5.32 -12.93 -38.40
CA GLY A 1158 -5.26 -14.15 -37.59
C GLY A 1158 -3.84 -14.59 -37.20
N GLY A 1159 -3.77 -15.47 -36.20
CA GLY A 1159 -2.59 -16.26 -35.89
C GLY A 1159 -2.37 -17.37 -36.91
N TYR A 1160 -1.18 -17.95 -36.97
CA TYR A 1160 -0.87 -18.97 -37.98
C TYR A 1160 0.13 -20.03 -37.53
N ASP A 1161 0.09 -21.18 -38.19
CA ASP A 1161 1.06 -22.27 -38.12
C ASP A 1161 1.42 -22.80 -39.53
N ASN A 1162 2.56 -23.48 -39.65
CA ASN A 1162 3.08 -24.02 -40.91
C ASN A 1162 3.09 -25.54 -40.97
#